data_AF-A0A089K224-F1
#
_entry.id   AF-A0A089K224-F1
#
_cell.length_a   1.000
_cell.length_b   1.000
_cell.length_c   1.000
_cell.angle_alpha   90.00
_cell.angle_beta   90.00
_cell.angle_gamma   90.00
#
_symmetry.space_group_name_H-M   'P 1'
#
loop_
_entity.id
_entity.type
_entity.pdbx_description
1 polymer ?
#
loop_
_entity_poly.entity_id
_entity_poly.type
_entity_poly.pdbx_seq_one_letter_code
_entity_poly.pdbx_strand_id
1 'polypeptide(L)'
;MNLARWKETGLGLLGRGVLAASLVAGSLLTFAGTTHADTGGAIRVALYADIGSKYKSTVPLVTLQSDLGFSLLSQAGTPLLSVPPQNKVRVSLDGYRVKVLETPTWQVAADAAKKLQATSDKPQLFMASRGGAKVYQLYTGSYASVAAAQSGLTSVMKAGVSLPEGQTPAVAGTKHLSAGSYATLEEAQAVVGSLTAAGFDAWPVFVSGEGGSARTEVWVGEAANDSDLATVSAAAAGLLPQLVLSPVAAGTAGLIIRMDAGLDFSSEVQAFHYLLSGSDAKFTAAGNEKGILLTERSKRTYRGNLELGNLNGSLSVINVVPLEQYLYAVVGGEVSSGWPQEALKAQAVAARSYALAQGNRFDVANVVDTTLSQVYNGIGAEAPVITKAVDATAGEVLMSGGKIVEAVFSSNGGGVTADPSEVWNNGGDTFVSVVSSEDAAAVASSKKWYYVLLNSGISGYAREDNIKLTGNTTAAGLPLATATTKDVNIRPLPIIDNSANPAGKLNPGDTAVVLGQVYESGSYSWIKGPYTSAELLKSLSGKTSNALPSSITSLQVTKRGPSGRAVEVKANGQILQVKYPDLFRSSFGGLPSTLFDIVPAGSYTVLGADGTTATIGSVASAGVLSATGKVTANGSGTVVMGADQSSRVVTSSPGFYFIGWGNGHGLGMSQWGVKGMADSGYDYRQILQHYFNNVTIVKE
;
A
#
# COMPACT_ATOMS: atom_id res chain seq x y z
N MET A 1 -8.41 37.72 -1.45
CA MET A 1 -8.43 38.21 -2.84
C MET A 1 -9.75 37.76 -3.47
N ASN A 2 -10.58 38.69 -3.95
CA ASN A 2 -11.94 38.45 -4.47
C ASN A 2 -11.93 37.58 -5.74
N LEU A 3 -12.65 36.46 -5.75
CA LEU A 3 -12.85 35.59 -6.92
C LEU A 3 -14.24 35.82 -7.52
N ALA A 4 -14.29 36.38 -8.74
CA ALA A 4 -15.51 36.61 -9.51
C ALA A 4 -15.80 35.46 -10.49
N ARG A 5 -17.08 35.06 -10.52
CA ARG A 5 -17.75 34.02 -11.33
C ARG A 5 -17.63 34.22 -12.85
N TRP A 6 -17.44 33.15 -13.64
CA TRP A 6 -17.93 33.07 -15.03
C TRP A 6 -18.34 31.66 -15.48
N LYS A 7 -19.20 31.62 -16.51
CA LYS A 7 -20.20 30.62 -16.90
C LYS A 7 -19.73 29.59 -17.96
N GLU A 8 -20.56 28.56 -18.07
CA GLU A 8 -20.57 27.29 -18.84
C GLU A 8 -20.30 27.31 -20.36
N THR A 9 -19.80 26.16 -20.86
CA THR A 9 -20.24 25.34 -22.01
C THR A 9 -19.27 24.13 -22.06
N GLY A 10 -19.57 22.85 -22.29
CA GLY A 10 -20.76 22.10 -22.66
C GLY A 10 -20.35 21.02 -23.69
N LEU A 11 -19.94 19.82 -23.26
CA LEU A 11 -20.24 18.51 -23.90
C LEU A 11 -19.53 17.37 -23.13
N GLY A 12 -20.25 16.28 -22.88
CA GLY A 12 -19.83 15.20 -21.97
C GLY A 12 -19.28 13.96 -22.66
N LEU A 13 -18.62 13.11 -21.85
CA LEU A 13 -18.63 11.66 -21.98
C LEU A 13 -18.14 11.01 -20.68
N LEU A 14 -18.78 9.88 -20.34
CA LEU A 14 -18.73 9.15 -19.07
C LEU A 14 -17.40 8.43 -18.86
N GLY A 15 -16.85 8.51 -17.64
CA GLY A 15 -15.76 7.65 -17.18
C GLY A 15 -15.81 7.47 -15.66
N ARG A 16 -16.12 6.24 -15.20
CA ARG A 16 -16.14 5.88 -13.78
C ARG A 16 -14.70 5.74 -13.27
N GLY A 17 -14.27 6.66 -12.40
CA GLY A 17 -12.99 6.58 -11.69
C GLY A 17 -13.18 6.00 -10.28
N VAL A 18 -12.54 4.87 -10.02
CA VAL A 18 -12.45 4.27 -8.68
C VAL A 18 -11.49 5.10 -7.83
N LEU A 19 -11.97 5.65 -6.71
CA LEU A 19 -11.16 6.38 -5.73
C LEU A 19 -10.20 5.42 -5.00
N ALA A 20 -8.90 5.57 -5.22
CA ALA A 20 -7.88 5.08 -4.30
C ALA A 20 -7.55 6.18 -3.28
N ALA A 21 -8.01 5.99 -2.04
CA ALA A 21 -7.61 6.81 -0.90
C ALA A 21 -6.30 6.25 -0.33
N SER A 22 -5.20 6.98 -0.48
CA SER A 22 -3.87 6.54 -0.05
C SER A 22 -3.34 7.40 1.11
N LEU A 23 -3.33 6.82 2.31
CA LEU A 23 -2.57 7.30 3.45
C LEU A 23 -1.07 7.04 3.20
N VAL A 24 -0.23 8.06 3.38
CA VAL A 24 1.24 7.93 3.34
C VAL A 24 1.77 8.09 4.76
N ALA A 25 2.53 7.10 5.22
CA ALA A 25 3.39 7.26 6.39
C ALA A 25 4.80 7.58 5.89
N GLY A 26 5.17 8.87 5.95
CA GLY A 26 6.52 9.32 5.61
C GLY A 26 7.54 8.68 6.54
N SER A 27 8.37 7.78 6.00
CA SER A 27 9.59 7.32 6.66
C SER A 27 10.78 8.09 6.10
N LEU A 28 11.67 8.48 7.02
CA LEU A 28 12.72 9.49 6.93
C LEU A 28 13.58 9.52 5.67
N LEU A 29 13.93 10.75 5.28
CA LEU A 29 15.11 11.12 4.51
C LEU A 29 16.35 10.95 5.40
N THR A 30 17.07 9.86 5.22
CA THR A 30 18.48 9.77 5.63
C THR A 30 19.30 9.70 4.35
N PHE A 31 20.10 10.73 4.09
CA PHE A 31 21.07 10.72 2.99
C PHE A 31 22.09 9.62 3.24
N ALA A 32 21.93 8.48 2.57
CA ALA A 32 22.97 7.46 2.48
C ALA A 32 23.92 7.81 1.32
N GLY A 33 25.20 7.53 1.53
CA GLY A 33 26.28 7.81 0.58
C GLY A 33 26.07 7.18 -0.80
N THR A 34 26.72 7.82 -1.76
CA THR A 34 26.59 7.72 -3.21
C THR A 34 26.89 6.33 -3.79
N THR A 35 25.84 5.60 -4.14
CA THR A 35 25.78 4.84 -5.40
C THR A 35 24.34 4.99 -5.93
N HIS A 36 24.17 5.85 -6.93
CA HIS A 36 22.89 5.98 -7.63
C HIS A 36 22.67 4.72 -8.47
N ALA A 37 21.41 4.35 -8.72
CA ALA A 37 21.13 3.36 -9.74
C ALA A 37 21.66 3.92 -11.09
N ASP A 38 22.35 3.08 -11.86
CA ASP A 38 22.86 3.44 -13.18
C ASP A 38 21.68 3.84 -14.08
N THR A 39 21.81 4.94 -14.82
CA THR A 39 20.74 5.59 -15.59
C THR A 39 20.32 4.79 -16.83
N GLY A 40 21.12 3.79 -17.22
CA GLY A 40 20.77 2.71 -18.15
C GLY A 40 20.54 1.34 -17.51
N GLY A 41 20.49 1.26 -16.18
CA GLY A 41 20.52 0.02 -15.41
C GLY A 41 19.14 -0.57 -15.05
N ALA A 42 19.17 -1.72 -14.37
CA ALA A 42 17.99 -2.32 -13.77
C ALA A 42 17.67 -1.64 -12.42
N ILE A 43 16.40 -1.40 -12.16
CA ILE A 43 15.89 -1.02 -10.85
C ILE A 43 15.46 -2.26 -10.07
N ARG A 44 15.72 -2.22 -8.76
CA ARG A 44 15.38 -3.29 -7.81
C ARG A 44 14.20 -2.85 -6.95
N VAL A 45 13.09 -3.57 -7.05
CA VAL A 45 11.85 -3.31 -6.33
C VAL A 45 11.60 -4.41 -5.30
N ALA A 46 11.58 -4.08 -4.01
CA ALA A 46 11.24 -5.06 -2.97
C ALA A 46 9.72 -5.30 -2.93
N LEU A 47 9.30 -6.51 -3.31
CA LEU A 47 7.91 -6.96 -3.25
C LEU A 47 7.60 -7.58 -1.88
N TYR A 48 8.50 -8.45 -1.41
CA TYR A 48 8.53 -8.99 -0.05
C TYR A 48 9.95 -8.87 0.49
N ALA A 49 10.11 -8.29 1.67
CA ALA A 49 11.37 -8.17 2.39
C ALA A 49 11.12 -7.77 3.85
N ASP A 50 11.96 -8.25 4.77
CA ASP A 50 12.05 -7.73 6.14
C ASP A 50 13.33 -6.90 6.26
N ILE A 51 13.18 -5.57 6.19
CA ILE A 51 14.26 -4.56 6.26
C ILE A 51 14.07 -3.72 7.53
N GLY A 52 13.51 -4.35 8.58
CA GLY A 52 13.25 -3.70 9.87
C GLY A 52 12.29 -2.53 9.75
N SER A 53 12.70 -1.35 10.24
CA SER A 53 11.86 -0.16 10.26
C SER A 53 11.70 0.53 8.90
N LYS A 54 12.54 0.20 7.91
CA LYS A 54 12.49 0.80 6.57
C LYS A 54 11.35 0.23 5.73
N TYR A 55 11.18 -1.08 5.75
CA TYR A 55 10.10 -1.79 5.07
C TYR A 55 9.96 -3.19 5.64
N LYS A 56 8.74 -3.62 5.90
CA LYS A 56 8.46 -4.98 6.38
C LYS A 56 7.19 -5.52 5.74
N SER A 57 7.36 -6.38 4.75
CA SER A 57 6.30 -7.19 4.16
C SER A 57 6.84 -8.60 3.96
N THR A 58 6.36 -9.55 4.75
CA THR A 58 6.88 -10.92 4.76
C THR A 58 5.88 -11.88 4.15
N VAL A 59 6.40 -12.98 3.62
CA VAL A 59 5.61 -14.08 3.06
C VAL A 59 6.32 -15.40 3.36
N PRO A 60 5.63 -16.46 3.81
CA PRO A 60 6.28 -17.74 4.13
C PRO A 60 6.71 -18.52 2.89
N LEU A 61 6.02 -18.33 1.76
CA LEU A 61 6.31 -18.95 0.47
C LEU A 61 5.72 -18.10 -0.65
N VAL A 62 6.22 -18.28 -1.87
CA VAL A 62 5.61 -17.71 -3.08
C VAL A 62 5.35 -18.76 -4.14
N THR A 63 4.35 -18.49 -4.99
CA THR A 63 3.96 -19.33 -6.13
C THR A 63 4.14 -18.53 -7.42
N LEU A 64 5.04 -19.02 -8.27
CA LEU A 64 5.47 -18.44 -9.54
C LEU A 64 4.89 -19.21 -10.72
N GLN A 65 4.51 -18.49 -11.77
CA GLN A 65 4.03 -19.05 -13.04
C GLN A 65 4.31 -18.07 -14.18
N SER A 66 4.49 -18.54 -15.42
CA SER A 66 4.64 -17.68 -16.60
C SER A 66 3.92 -18.29 -17.78
N ASP A 67 3.36 -17.44 -18.64
CA ASP A 67 2.69 -17.87 -19.88
C ASP A 67 3.64 -18.47 -20.91
N LEU A 68 4.93 -18.12 -20.86
CA LEU A 68 5.97 -18.62 -21.76
C LEU A 68 7.06 -19.42 -21.04
N GLY A 69 6.86 -19.72 -19.76
CA GLY A 69 7.88 -20.33 -18.92
C GLY A 69 8.94 -19.31 -18.46
N PHE A 70 9.94 -19.78 -17.72
CA PHE A 70 11.06 -18.99 -17.22
C PHE A 70 12.21 -19.91 -16.81
N SER A 71 13.41 -19.38 -16.57
CA SER A 71 14.53 -20.18 -16.08
C SER A 71 14.86 -19.84 -14.63
N LEU A 72 15.23 -20.83 -13.84
CA LEU A 72 15.87 -20.60 -12.54
C LEU A 72 17.38 -20.54 -12.74
N LEU A 73 17.99 -19.48 -12.25
CA LEU A 73 19.42 -19.23 -12.35
C LEU A 73 20.05 -19.24 -10.94
N SER A 74 21.31 -19.66 -10.86
CA SER A 74 22.13 -19.49 -9.67
C SER A 74 22.37 -18.00 -9.37
N GLN A 75 22.95 -17.71 -8.21
CA GLN A 75 23.37 -16.35 -7.86
C GLN A 75 24.33 -15.73 -8.90
N ALA A 76 25.12 -16.53 -9.60
CA ALA A 76 26.04 -16.07 -10.65
C ALA A 76 25.41 -16.00 -12.04
N GLY A 77 24.11 -16.30 -12.17
CA GLY A 77 23.39 -16.27 -13.45
C GLY A 77 23.48 -17.57 -14.26
N THR A 78 24.12 -18.63 -13.73
CA THR A 78 24.19 -19.93 -14.40
C THR A 78 22.80 -20.60 -14.43
N PRO A 79 22.29 -21.05 -15.58
CA PRO A 79 21.03 -21.78 -15.64
C PRO A 79 21.06 -23.05 -14.80
N LEU A 80 20.07 -23.22 -13.93
CA LEU A 80 19.87 -24.43 -13.12
C LEU A 80 18.84 -25.34 -13.77
N LEU A 81 17.70 -24.77 -14.14
CA LEU A 81 16.62 -25.48 -14.83
C LEU A 81 15.68 -24.50 -15.54
N SER A 82 14.93 -25.02 -16.50
CA SER A 82 13.85 -24.30 -17.17
C SER A 82 12.49 -24.78 -16.67
N VAL A 83 11.63 -23.82 -16.32
CA VAL A 83 10.23 -24.04 -15.93
C VAL A 83 9.36 -23.86 -17.19
N PRO A 84 8.62 -24.90 -17.62
CA PRO A 84 7.76 -24.81 -18.79
C PRO A 84 6.63 -23.77 -18.66
N PRO A 85 6.05 -23.32 -19.79
CA PRO A 85 4.82 -22.52 -19.80
C PRO A 85 3.72 -23.08 -18.91
N GLN A 86 3.00 -22.20 -18.22
CA GLN A 86 1.86 -22.52 -17.34
C GLN A 86 2.18 -23.42 -16.13
N ASN A 87 3.41 -23.92 -15.97
CA ASN A 87 3.76 -24.70 -14.79
C ASN A 87 3.92 -23.79 -13.57
N LYS A 88 3.34 -24.24 -12.45
CA LYS A 88 3.49 -23.57 -11.16
C LYS A 88 4.71 -24.09 -10.44
N VAL A 89 5.44 -23.16 -9.84
CA VAL A 89 6.58 -23.43 -8.99
C VAL A 89 6.36 -22.73 -7.66
N ARG A 90 6.63 -23.41 -6.54
CA ARG A 90 6.64 -22.82 -5.21
C ARG A 90 8.05 -22.58 -4.72
N VAL A 91 8.21 -21.55 -3.91
CA VAL A 91 9.50 -21.19 -3.32
C VAL A 91 9.30 -20.81 -1.86
N SER A 92 10.09 -21.38 -0.96
CA SER A 92 10.12 -20.98 0.46
C SER A 92 11.55 -21.01 0.98
N LEU A 93 11.76 -20.56 2.22
CA LEU A 93 13.00 -20.85 2.91
C LEU A 93 13.03 -22.30 3.39
N ASP A 94 14.23 -22.86 3.44
CA ASP A 94 14.56 -23.99 4.29
C ASP A 94 14.78 -23.45 5.71
N GLY A 95 13.73 -23.54 6.51
CA GLY A 95 13.67 -23.01 7.88
C GLY A 95 13.09 -24.02 8.85
N TYR A 96 13.08 -23.68 10.14
CA TYR A 96 12.48 -24.53 11.15
C TYR A 96 10.98 -24.70 10.92
N ARG A 97 10.50 -25.93 10.97
CA ARG A 97 9.11 -26.32 10.70
C ARG A 97 8.66 -27.40 11.66
N VAL A 98 7.38 -27.68 11.68
CA VAL A 98 6.84 -28.86 12.37
C VAL A 98 6.41 -29.86 11.32
N LYS A 99 7.04 -31.04 11.30
CA LYS A 99 6.56 -32.20 10.54
C LYS A 99 5.39 -32.80 11.34
N VAL A 100 4.19 -32.68 10.81
CA VAL A 100 2.94 -33.06 11.48
C VAL A 100 2.67 -34.54 11.38
N LEU A 101 2.69 -35.06 10.14
CA LEU A 101 2.42 -36.47 9.86
C LEU A 101 3.03 -36.88 8.52
N GLU A 102 3.13 -38.18 8.32
CA GLU A 102 3.40 -38.83 7.06
C GLU A 102 2.34 -39.90 6.79
N THR A 103 1.78 -39.96 5.59
CA THR A 103 0.74 -40.95 5.26
C THR A 103 0.77 -41.32 3.79
N PRO A 104 0.48 -42.59 3.41
CA PRO A 104 0.30 -42.97 2.01
C PRO A 104 -1.03 -42.45 1.42
N THR A 105 -1.93 -41.92 2.25
CA THR A 105 -3.30 -41.58 1.84
C THR A 105 -3.47 -40.08 1.67
N TRP A 106 -3.70 -39.62 0.44
CA TRP A 106 -3.99 -38.21 0.13
C TRP A 106 -5.07 -37.62 1.02
N GLN A 107 -6.20 -38.32 1.18
CA GLN A 107 -7.35 -37.84 1.94
C GLN A 107 -6.99 -37.53 3.40
N VAL A 108 -6.23 -38.41 4.06
CA VAL A 108 -5.77 -38.22 5.44
C VAL A 108 -4.90 -36.97 5.54
N ALA A 109 -3.98 -36.79 4.59
CA ALA A 109 -3.08 -35.65 4.57
C ALA A 109 -3.81 -34.33 4.28
N ALA A 110 -4.73 -34.34 3.32
CA ALA A 110 -5.52 -33.18 2.92
C ALA A 110 -6.49 -32.73 4.03
N ASP A 111 -7.14 -33.66 4.73
CA ASP A 111 -8.06 -33.34 5.83
C ASP A 111 -7.30 -32.76 7.03
N ALA A 112 -6.11 -33.31 7.34
CA ALA A 112 -5.22 -32.74 8.34
C ALA A 112 -4.75 -31.33 7.95
N ALA A 113 -4.35 -31.13 6.69
CA ALA A 113 -3.95 -29.81 6.18
C ALA A 113 -5.10 -28.80 6.28
N LYS A 114 -6.32 -29.15 5.86
CA LYS A 114 -7.52 -28.29 5.95
C LYS A 114 -7.80 -27.85 7.40
N LYS A 115 -7.68 -28.76 8.37
CA LYS A 115 -7.81 -28.41 9.80
C LYS A 115 -6.77 -27.37 10.23
N LEU A 116 -5.55 -27.48 9.72
CA LEU A 116 -4.45 -26.56 10.06
C LEU A 116 -4.49 -25.22 9.30
N GLN A 117 -5.28 -25.09 8.23
CA GLN A 117 -5.43 -23.82 7.50
C GLN A 117 -5.98 -22.67 8.36
N ALA A 118 -6.74 -23.01 9.40
CA ALA A 118 -7.30 -22.07 10.37
C ALA A 118 -6.24 -21.50 11.33
N THR A 119 -5.07 -22.12 11.41
CA THR A 119 -3.96 -21.62 12.22
C THR A 119 -3.21 -20.50 11.50
N SER A 120 -2.39 -19.75 12.25
CA SER A 120 -1.45 -18.78 11.69
C SER A 120 -0.37 -19.44 10.83
N ASP A 121 -0.10 -20.72 11.07
CA ASP A 121 0.97 -21.48 10.45
C ASP A 121 0.43 -22.25 9.24
N LYS A 122 0.53 -21.64 8.07
CA LYS A 122 -0.03 -22.22 6.84
C LYS A 122 0.60 -23.60 6.55
N PRO A 123 -0.22 -24.64 6.31
CA PRO A 123 0.28 -25.98 6.05
C PRO A 123 0.95 -26.07 4.68
N GLN A 124 1.96 -26.94 4.57
CA GLN A 124 2.64 -27.32 3.34
C GLN A 124 2.61 -28.85 3.24
N LEU A 125 2.28 -29.39 2.07
CA LEU A 125 2.13 -30.82 1.88
C LEU A 125 3.07 -31.28 0.78
N PHE A 126 4.09 -32.05 1.15
CA PHE A 126 5.09 -32.56 0.23
C PHE A 126 4.86 -34.03 -0.11
N MET A 127 5.23 -34.43 -1.32
CA MET A 127 5.36 -35.82 -1.69
C MET A 127 6.77 -36.32 -1.38
N ALA A 128 6.86 -37.55 -0.91
CA ALA A 128 8.09 -38.28 -0.74
C ALA A 128 7.89 -39.76 -1.14
N SER A 129 8.98 -40.54 -1.08
CA SER A 129 8.94 -41.98 -1.24
C SER A 129 9.42 -42.67 0.05
N ARG A 130 8.75 -43.76 0.44
CA ARG A 130 9.15 -44.61 1.55
C ARG A 130 9.07 -46.07 1.13
N GLY A 131 10.22 -46.76 1.07
CA GLY A 131 10.27 -48.13 0.57
C GLY A 131 9.73 -48.30 -0.86
N GLY A 132 9.88 -47.27 -1.70
CA GLY A 132 9.34 -47.24 -3.07
C GLY A 132 7.86 -46.83 -3.17
N ALA A 133 7.14 -46.72 -2.06
CA ALA A 133 5.74 -46.27 -2.04
C ALA A 133 5.65 -44.74 -1.93
N LYS A 134 4.66 -44.14 -2.61
CA LYS A 134 4.33 -42.72 -2.48
C LYS A 134 3.77 -42.43 -1.08
N VAL A 135 4.30 -41.40 -0.43
CA VAL A 135 3.78 -40.87 0.83
C VAL A 135 3.67 -39.35 0.78
N TYR A 136 2.78 -38.80 1.60
CA TYR A 136 2.57 -37.37 1.78
C TYR A 136 3.04 -36.95 3.17
N GLN A 137 3.89 -35.95 3.22
CA GLN A 137 4.46 -35.38 4.44
C GLN A 137 3.87 -33.98 4.67
N LEU A 138 3.13 -33.82 5.76
CA LEU A 138 2.49 -32.57 6.12
C LEU A 138 3.37 -31.77 7.08
N TYR A 139 3.58 -30.50 6.78
CA TYR A 139 4.34 -29.57 7.60
C TYR A 139 3.54 -28.31 7.90
N THR A 140 3.90 -27.62 8.99
CA THR A 140 3.39 -26.27 9.29
C THR A 140 4.52 -25.31 9.66
N GLY A 141 4.25 -24.04 9.38
CA GLY A 141 5.06 -22.90 9.85
C GLY A 141 6.29 -22.61 8.99
N SER A 142 7.00 -21.57 9.42
CA SER A 142 8.32 -21.15 8.94
C SER A 142 8.94 -20.34 10.08
N TYR A 143 9.47 -21.05 11.07
CA TYR A 143 9.85 -20.47 12.35
C TYR A 143 11.31 -19.99 12.31
N ALA A 144 11.57 -18.86 12.97
CA ALA A 144 12.91 -18.27 13.04
C ALA A 144 13.89 -19.04 13.93
N SER A 145 13.40 -19.94 14.80
CA SER A 145 14.22 -20.71 15.73
C SER A 145 13.56 -22.04 16.11
N VAL A 146 14.38 -22.96 16.65
CA VAL A 146 13.91 -24.23 17.23
C VAL A 146 12.86 -23.98 18.33
N ALA A 147 13.06 -22.97 19.18
CA ALA A 147 12.12 -22.65 20.26
C ALA A 147 10.76 -22.16 19.73
N ALA A 148 10.77 -21.37 18.67
CA ALA A 148 9.54 -20.94 18.00
C ALA A 148 8.83 -22.13 17.34
N ALA A 149 9.58 -23.04 16.71
CA ALA A 149 9.03 -24.27 16.14
C ALA A 149 8.44 -25.21 17.20
N GLN A 150 9.05 -25.30 18.39
CA GLN A 150 8.51 -26.07 19.52
C GLN A 150 7.18 -25.49 20.03
N SER A 151 7.05 -24.16 19.98
CA SER A 151 5.78 -23.48 20.28
C SER A 151 4.73 -23.79 19.21
N GLY A 152 5.12 -23.78 17.94
CA GLY A 152 4.30 -24.21 16.81
C GLY A 152 3.81 -25.66 16.93
N LEU A 153 4.69 -26.56 17.36
CA LEU A 153 4.37 -27.96 17.62
C LEU A 153 3.27 -28.09 18.67
N THR A 154 3.35 -27.29 19.73
CA THR A 154 2.30 -27.23 20.76
C THR A 154 0.95 -26.78 20.16
N SER A 155 0.96 -25.82 19.24
CA SER A 155 -0.24 -25.36 18.53
C SER A 155 -0.84 -26.42 17.62
N VAL A 156 -0.01 -27.18 16.89
CA VAL A 156 -0.45 -28.32 16.06
C VAL A 156 -1.15 -29.37 16.92
N MET A 157 -0.57 -29.72 18.06
CA MET A 157 -1.18 -30.69 18.99
C MET A 157 -2.53 -30.20 19.53
N LYS A 158 -2.66 -28.90 19.81
CA LYS A 158 -3.92 -28.29 20.26
C LYS A 158 -4.99 -28.23 19.16
N ALA A 159 -4.61 -28.21 17.89
CA ALA A 159 -5.55 -28.18 16.77
C ALA A 159 -6.32 -29.51 16.58
N GLY A 160 -5.97 -30.58 17.30
CA GLY A 160 -6.72 -31.85 17.29
C GLY A 160 -6.63 -32.58 15.95
N VAL A 161 -5.48 -32.51 15.29
CA VAL A 161 -5.21 -33.27 14.06
C VAL A 161 -5.15 -34.76 14.40
N SER A 162 -5.85 -35.58 13.62
CA SER A 162 -5.81 -37.03 13.77
C SER A 162 -4.51 -37.57 13.17
N LEU A 163 -3.69 -38.21 13.99
CA LEU A 163 -2.38 -38.72 13.59
C LEU A 163 -2.44 -40.22 13.31
N PRO A 164 -1.71 -40.72 12.30
CA PRO A 164 -1.50 -42.16 12.14
C PRO A 164 -0.86 -42.79 13.38
N GLU A 165 -1.14 -44.07 13.62
CA GLU A 165 -0.62 -44.80 14.78
C GLU A 165 0.92 -44.77 14.83
N GLY A 166 1.47 -44.51 16.03
CA GLY A 166 2.92 -44.46 16.24
C GLY A 166 3.63 -43.19 15.76
N GLN A 167 2.92 -42.22 15.17
CA GLN A 167 3.53 -40.95 14.77
C GLN A 167 3.35 -39.85 15.81
N THR A 168 4.42 -39.12 16.07
CA THR A 168 4.41 -37.88 16.86
C THR A 168 4.92 -36.73 16.01
N PRO A 169 4.23 -35.57 16.02
CA PRO A 169 4.73 -34.40 15.30
C PRO A 169 6.06 -33.95 15.90
N ALA A 170 7.00 -33.53 15.04
CA ALA A 170 8.36 -33.21 15.45
C ALA A 170 8.86 -31.94 14.78
N VAL A 171 9.83 -31.28 15.42
CA VAL A 171 10.50 -30.12 14.82
C VAL A 171 11.50 -30.61 13.77
N ALA A 172 11.31 -30.13 12.55
CA ALA A 172 12.27 -30.22 11.46
C ALA A 172 13.09 -28.93 11.39
N GLY A 173 14.34 -29.02 10.98
CA GLY A 173 15.24 -27.88 10.83
C GLY A 173 16.11 -27.95 9.59
N THR A 174 17.16 -27.14 9.61
CA THR A 174 17.97 -26.77 8.44
C THR A 174 19.33 -27.48 8.39
N LYS A 175 19.56 -28.45 9.29
CA LYS A 175 20.81 -29.21 9.32
C LYS A 175 20.65 -30.48 8.49
N HIS A 176 21.55 -30.65 7.53
CA HIS A 176 21.54 -31.74 6.56
C HIS A 176 22.90 -32.44 6.51
N LEU A 177 22.91 -33.70 6.08
CA LEU A 177 24.11 -34.41 5.65
C LEU A 177 24.18 -34.38 4.12
N SER A 178 25.36 -34.14 3.53
CA SER A 178 25.61 -34.32 2.11
C SER A 178 26.02 -35.77 1.85
N ALA A 179 25.39 -36.39 0.86
CA ALA A 179 25.76 -37.71 0.31
C ALA A 179 26.63 -37.57 -0.95
N GLY A 180 27.31 -36.42 -1.12
CA GLY A 180 28.20 -36.16 -2.25
C GLY A 180 27.57 -35.34 -3.37
N SER A 181 28.40 -35.06 -4.39
CA SER A 181 28.03 -34.31 -5.59
C SER A 181 27.95 -35.23 -6.80
N TYR A 182 27.05 -34.90 -7.72
CA TYR A 182 26.69 -35.70 -8.89
C TYR A 182 26.72 -34.84 -10.14
N ALA A 183 26.98 -35.45 -11.30
CA ALA A 183 27.09 -34.72 -12.56
C ALA A 183 25.72 -34.30 -13.09
N THR A 184 24.67 -35.10 -12.83
CA THR A 184 23.32 -34.84 -13.30
C THR A 184 22.26 -34.96 -12.19
N LEU A 185 21.08 -34.39 -12.46
CA LEU A 185 19.95 -34.50 -11.55
C LEU A 185 19.43 -35.95 -11.45
N GLU A 186 19.52 -36.71 -12.55
CA GLU A 186 19.12 -38.12 -12.60
C GLU A 186 20.00 -39.00 -11.71
N GLU A 187 21.32 -38.78 -11.73
CA GLU A 187 22.27 -39.48 -10.84
C GLU A 187 21.96 -39.19 -9.37
N ALA A 188 21.74 -37.91 -9.04
CA ALA A 188 21.34 -37.51 -7.69
C ALA A 188 20.00 -38.14 -7.26
N GLN A 189 19.02 -38.20 -8.16
CA GLN A 189 17.72 -38.84 -7.90
C GLN A 189 17.84 -40.34 -7.64
N ALA A 190 18.76 -41.05 -8.31
CA ALA A 190 19.00 -42.47 -8.04
C ALA A 190 19.52 -42.70 -6.60
N VAL A 191 20.40 -41.81 -6.12
CA VAL A 191 20.90 -41.87 -4.74
C VAL A 191 19.81 -41.50 -3.74
N VAL A 192 18.98 -40.49 -4.03
CA VAL A 192 17.77 -40.17 -3.24
C VAL A 192 16.85 -41.39 -3.16
N GLY A 193 16.65 -42.13 -4.25
CA GLY A 193 15.88 -43.38 -4.27
C GLY A 193 16.43 -44.43 -3.31
N SER A 194 17.76 -44.59 -3.27
CA SER A 194 18.43 -45.54 -2.36
C SER A 194 18.27 -45.14 -0.89
N LEU A 195 18.43 -43.85 -0.59
CA LEU A 195 18.26 -43.30 0.77
C LEU A 195 16.81 -43.41 1.26
N THR A 196 15.86 -43.12 0.39
CA THR A 196 14.43 -43.17 0.72
C THR A 196 13.89 -44.60 0.86
N ALA A 197 14.47 -45.56 0.13
CA ALA A 197 14.23 -46.99 0.32
C ALA A 197 14.75 -47.49 1.68
N ALA A 198 15.87 -46.94 2.16
CA ALA A 198 16.41 -47.20 3.49
C ALA A 198 15.71 -46.43 4.63
N GLY A 199 14.67 -45.63 4.31
CA GLY A 199 13.86 -44.92 5.30
C GLY A 199 14.31 -43.50 5.64
N PHE A 200 15.28 -42.92 4.92
CA PHE A 200 15.76 -41.56 5.15
C PHE A 200 15.07 -40.54 4.25
N ASP A 201 14.74 -39.38 4.78
CA ASP A 201 14.34 -38.24 3.96
C ASP A 201 15.59 -37.68 3.25
N ALA A 202 15.52 -37.56 1.93
CA ALA A 202 16.62 -37.08 1.11
C ALA A 202 16.10 -36.37 -0.13
N TRP A 203 16.87 -35.40 -0.62
CA TRP A 203 16.47 -34.55 -1.73
C TRP A 203 17.66 -34.19 -2.63
N PRO A 204 17.43 -34.02 -3.95
CA PRO A 204 18.41 -33.38 -4.79
C PRO A 204 18.45 -31.87 -4.49
N VAL A 205 19.65 -31.31 -4.48
CA VAL A 205 19.91 -29.91 -4.12
C VAL A 205 20.85 -29.29 -5.14
N PHE A 206 20.48 -28.13 -5.68
CA PHE A 206 21.47 -27.31 -6.40
C PHE A 206 22.28 -26.50 -5.41
N VAL A 207 23.58 -26.73 -5.37
CA VAL A 207 24.51 -26.03 -4.47
C VAL A 207 25.36 -25.07 -5.30
N SER A 208 25.49 -23.84 -4.83
CA SER A 208 26.39 -22.87 -5.45
C SER A 208 27.85 -23.22 -5.11
N GLY A 209 28.67 -23.45 -6.12
CA GLY A 209 30.09 -23.77 -6.04
C GLY A 209 31.00 -22.54 -6.17
N GLU A 210 32.32 -22.76 -6.06
CA GLU A 210 33.32 -21.72 -6.28
C GLU A 210 33.20 -21.12 -7.69
N GLY A 211 33.37 -19.80 -7.78
CA GLY A 211 33.23 -19.06 -9.03
C GLY A 211 31.80 -18.96 -9.58
N GLY A 212 30.78 -19.36 -8.83
CA GLY A 212 29.38 -19.25 -9.25
C GLY A 212 28.84 -20.41 -10.10
N SER A 213 29.63 -21.47 -10.25
CA SER A 213 29.16 -22.74 -10.80
C SER A 213 28.06 -23.33 -9.93
N ALA A 214 27.16 -24.13 -10.50
CA ALA A 214 26.20 -24.90 -9.73
C ALA A 214 26.52 -26.37 -9.86
N ARG A 215 26.49 -27.09 -8.75
CA ARG A 215 26.61 -28.56 -8.74
C ARG A 215 25.37 -29.17 -8.11
N THR A 216 25.07 -30.40 -8.50
CA THR A 216 23.97 -31.15 -7.88
C THR A 216 24.52 -31.97 -6.74
N GLU A 217 23.96 -31.80 -5.56
CA GLU A 217 24.23 -32.64 -4.37
C GLU A 217 22.97 -33.40 -3.97
N VAL A 218 23.17 -34.40 -3.10
CA VAL A 218 22.06 -35.06 -2.39
C VAL A 218 22.19 -34.74 -0.91
N TRP A 219 21.15 -34.11 -0.35
CA TRP A 219 21.11 -33.79 1.08
C TRP A 219 20.13 -34.71 1.80
N VAL A 220 20.49 -35.12 3.02
CA VAL A 220 19.83 -36.15 3.82
C VAL A 220 19.45 -35.61 5.19
N GLY A 221 18.22 -35.90 5.62
CA GLY A 221 17.64 -35.51 6.91
C GLY A 221 17.26 -34.03 6.95
N GLU A 222 16.51 -33.63 7.98
CA GLU A 222 16.10 -32.24 8.24
C GLU A 222 16.23 -31.94 9.75
N ALA A 223 17.44 -32.11 10.28
CA ALA A 223 17.69 -32.07 11.72
C ALA A 223 17.54 -30.64 12.29
N ALA A 224 17.00 -30.54 13.51
CA ALA A 224 16.82 -29.25 14.19
C ALA A 224 18.11 -28.74 14.84
N ASN A 225 18.99 -29.66 15.25
CA ASN A 225 20.24 -29.38 15.96
C ASN A 225 21.31 -30.44 15.64
N ASP A 226 22.53 -30.26 16.14
CA ASP A 226 23.66 -31.16 15.84
C ASP A 226 23.51 -32.56 16.46
N SER A 227 22.78 -32.69 17.57
CA SER A 227 22.49 -33.99 18.19
C SER A 227 21.55 -34.82 17.32
N ASP A 228 20.50 -34.19 16.80
CA ASP A 228 19.57 -34.84 15.86
C ASP A 228 20.30 -35.22 14.57
N LEU A 229 21.19 -34.35 14.07
CA LEU A 229 22.00 -34.63 12.88
C LEU A 229 22.93 -35.83 13.08
N ALA A 230 23.61 -35.91 14.24
CA ALA A 230 24.46 -37.04 14.59
C ALA A 230 23.67 -38.35 14.69
N THR A 231 22.43 -38.30 15.18
CA THR A 231 21.53 -39.46 15.24
C THR A 231 21.18 -39.95 13.83
N VAL A 232 20.83 -39.05 12.92
CA VAL A 232 20.58 -39.39 11.51
C VAL A 232 21.83 -39.97 10.86
N SER A 233 23.00 -39.36 11.11
CA SER A 233 24.28 -39.83 10.56
C SER A 233 24.63 -41.24 11.01
N ALA A 234 24.47 -41.55 12.30
CA ALA A 234 24.75 -42.87 12.84
C ALA A 234 23.80 -43.95 12.27
N ALA A 235 22.51 -43.62 12.15
CA ALA A 235 21.53 -44.52 11.55
C ALA A 235 21.83 -44.79 10.07
N ALA A 236 22.18 -43.76 9.31
CA ALA A 236 22.49 -43.89 7.90
C ALA A 236 23.78 -44.66 7.64
N ALA A 237 24.82 -44.47 8.46
CA ALA A 237 26.06 -45.24 8.37
C ALA A 237 25.85 -46.75 8.60
N GLY A 238 24.87 -47.13 9.44
CA GLY A 238 24.53 -48.53 9.70
C GLY A 238 23.77 -49.20 8.54
N LEU A 239 22.88 -48.46 7.87
CA LEU A 239 22.03 -48.99 6.79
C LEU A 239 22.63 -48.85 5.39
N LEU A 240 23.48 -47.85 5.19
CA LEU A 240 24.07 -47.49 3.88
C LEU A 240 25.59 -47.23 4.03
N PRO A 241 26.39 -48.23 4.45
CA PRO A 241 27.82 -48.06 4.70
C PRO A 241 28.63 -47.68 3.45
N GLN A 242 28.07 -47.85 2.26
CA GLN A 242 28.68 -47.47 0.99
C GLN A 242 28.61 -45.95 0.71
N LEU A 243 27.75 -45.21 1.41
CA LEU A 243 27.64 -43.76 1.25
C LEU A 243 28.49 -43.07 2.33
N VAL A 244 29.38 -42.19 1.87
CA VAL A 244 30.12 -41.30 2.77
C VAL A 244 29.26 -40.06 3.00
N LEU A 245 28.69 -39.95 4.20
CA LEU A 245 27.89 -38.80 4.59
C LEU A 245 28.74 -37.81 5.39
N SER A 246 28.61 -36.52 5.05
CA SER A 246 29.29 -35.44 5.77
C SER A 246 28.31 -34.31 6.10
N PRO A 247 28.38 -33.67 7.28
CA PRO A 247 27.55 -32.49 7.57
C PRO A 247 27.69 -31.41 6.49
N VAL A 248 26.56 -30.88 6.02
CA VAL A 248 26.55 -29.69 5.16
C VAL A 248 27.02 -28.50 5.99
N ALA A 249 27.98 -27.75 5.46
CA ALA A 249 28.52 -26.58 6.15
C ALA A 249 27.41 -25.54 6.40
N ALA A 250 27.40 -24.95 7.59
CA ALA A 250 26.44 -23.91 7.92
C ALA A 250 26.54 -22.74 6.92
N GLY A 251 25.39 -22.26 6.44
CA GLY A 251 25.34 -21.17 5.45
C GLY A 251 25.52 -21.60 4.00
N THR A 252 25.78 -22.88 3.70
CA THR A 252 25.85 -23.38 2.32
C THR A 252 24.60 -23.00 1.54
N ALA A 253 24.76 -22.23 0.46
CA ALA A 253 23.67 -21.80 -0.39
C ALA A 253 23.16 -22.97 -1.26
N GLY A 254 21.98 -23.47 -0.91
CA GLY A 254 21.34 -24.61 -1.56
C GLY A 254 19.91 -24.32 -2.00
N LEU A 255 19.50 -24.92 -3.12
CA LEU A 255 18.11 -24.97 -3.57
C LEU A 255 17.62 -26.41 -3.54
N ILE A 256 16.94 -26.77 -2.45
CA ILE A 256 16.43 -28.13 -2.23
C ILE A 256 15.16 -28.32 -3.07
N ILE A 257 15.12 -29.40 -3.85
CA ILE A 257 14.01 -29.68 -4.77
C ILE A 257 13.05 -30.67 -4.11
N ARG A 258 11.82 -30.22 -3.86
CA ARG A 258 10.71 -31.05 -3.39
C ARG A 258 9.54 -30.99 -4.37
N MET A 259 8.57 -31.88 -4.17
CA MET A 259 7.29 -31.86 -4.87
C MET A 259 6.19 -31.52 -3.86
N ASP A 260 5.51 -30.40 -4.05
CA ASP A 260 4.30 -30.03 -3.30
C ASP A 260 3.09 -30.74 -3.93
N ALA A 261 2.16 -31.21 -3.11
CA ALA A 261 0.93 -31.89 -3.54
C ALA A 261 -0.36 -31.12 -3.20
N GLY A 262 -0.25 -30.03 -2.43
CA GLY A 262 -1.34 -29.41 -1.69
C GLY A 262 -1.54 -27.94 -1.98
N LEU A 263 -1.60 -27.54 -3.25
CA LEU A 263 -1.86 -26.14 -3.61
C LEU A 263 -3.18 -25.59 -3.05
N ASP A 264 -4.25 -26.39 -3.07
CA ASP A 264 -5.57 -26.03 -2.52
C ASP A 264 -6.19 -27.09 -1.59
N PHE A 265 -5.52 -28.24 -1.43
CA PHE A 265 -5.97 -29.41 -0.65
C PHE A 265 -7.33 -30.00 -1.07
N SER A 266 -7.92 -29.54 -2.18
CA SER A 266 -9.16 -30.08 -2.73
C SER A 266 -8.90 -31.33 -3.57
N SER A 267 -7.77 -31.34 -4.27
CA SER A 267 -7.26 -32.44 -5.08
C SER A 267 -5.72 -32.48 -5.02
N GLU A 268 -5.14 -33.64 -5.32
CA GLU A 268 -3.68 -33.76 -5.43
C GLU A 268 -3.23 -32.98 -6.68
N VAL A 269 -2.63 -31.82 -6.44
CA VAL A 269 -2.05 -30.98 -7.50
C VAL A 269 -0.57 -30.84 -7.23
N GLN A 270 0.22 -31.34 -8.18
CA GLN A 270 1.67 -31.39 -8.05
C GLN A 270 2.32 -30.10 -8.55
N ALA A 271 3.26 -29.57 -7.80
CA ALA A 271 4.11 -28.46 -8.21
C ALA A 271 5.51 -28.63 -7.62
N PHE A 272 6.55 -28.32 -8.41
CA PHE A 272 7.90 -28.26 -7.86
C PHE A 272 7.96 -27.17 -6.79
N HIS A 273 8.58 -27.50 -5.65
CA HIS A 273 8.81 -26.58 -4.56
C HIS A 273 10.30 -26.52 -4.27
N TYR A 274 10.86 -25.34 -4.42
CA TYR A 274 12.27 -25.07 -4.15
C TYR A 274 12.45 -24.40 -2.80
N LEU A 275 13.22 -25.03 -1.91
CA LEU A 275 13.52 -24.47 -0.59
C LEU A 275 14.92 -23.88 -0.61
N LEU A 276 15.03 -22.59 -0.27
CA LEU A 276 16.30 -21.88 -0.20
C LEU A 276 16.95 -22.12 1.17
N SER A 277 18.07 -22.82 1.18
CA SER A 277 18.89 -23.08 2.37
C SER A 277 20.17 -22.27 2.34
N GLY A 278 20.62 -21.80 3.50
CA GLY A 278 21.75 -20.88 3.65
C GLY A 278 21.33 -19.43 3.85
N SER A 279 22.10 -18.68 4.64
CA SER A 279 21.84 -17.26 4.96
C SER A 279 21.94 -16.35 3.75
N ASP A 280 22.85 -16.68 2.83
CA ASP A 280 23.21 -15.85 1.68
C ASP A 280 22.69 -16.44 0.36
N ALA A 281 21.84 -17.47 0.44
CA ALA A 281 21.30 -18.13 -0.74
C ALA A 281 20.42 -17.18 -1.53
N LYS A 282 20.77 -17.03 -2.82
CA LYS A 282 20.03 -16.21 -3.78
C LYS A 282 19.89 -16.96 -5.09
N PHE A 283 18.67 -16.96 -5.63
CA PHE A 283 18.35 -17.55 -6.91
C PHE A 283 17.49 -16.59 -7.70
N THR A 284 17.59 -16.65 -9.03
CA THR A 284 16.85 -15.76 -9.91
C THR A 284 15.86 -16.55 -10.73
N ALA A 285 14.57 -16.21 -10.65
CA ALA A 285 13.60 -16.58 -11.66
C ALA A 285 13.69 -15.55 -12.80
N ALA A 286 14.33 -15.95 -13.89
CA ALA A 286 14.58 -15.10 -15.06
C ALA A 286 13.36 -15.08 -15.98
N GLY A 287 12.63 -13.97 -15.96
CA GLY A 287 11.41 -13.78 -16.75
C GLY A 287 11.70 -13.41 -18.21
N ASN A 288 10.65 -13.45 -19.03
CA ASN A 288 10.66 -13.01 -20.43
C ASN A 288 9.67 -11.85 -20.63
N GLU A 289 9.32 -11.53 -21.88
CA GLU A 289 8.41 -10.42 -22.19
C GLU A 289 6.99 -10.57 -21.61
N LYS A 290 6.55 -11.78 -21.25
CA LYS A 290 5.26 -12.03 -20.57
C LYS A 290 5.35 -11.94 -19.05
N GLY A 291 6.55 -11.82 -18.50
CA GLY A 291 6.78 -11.68 -17.06
C GLY A 291 6.46 -12.94 -16.26
N ILE A 292 6.49 -12.80 -14.94
CA ILE A 292 6.25 -13.87 -13.98
C ILE A 292 5.08 -13.47 -13.07
N LEU A 293 4.03 -14.28 -13.05
CA LEU A 293 2.92 -14.19 -12.13
C LEU A 293 3.39 -14.54 -10.71
N LEU A 294 3.14 -13.65 -9.76
CA LEU A 294 3.36 -13.86 -8.33
C LEU A 294 2.00 -13.90 -7.63
N THR A 295 1.59 -15.11 -7.23
CA THR A 295 0.23 -15.36 -6.71
C THR A 295 -0.07 -14.56 -5.45
N GLU A 296 0.88 -14.53 -4.51
CA GLU A 296 0.72 -13.97 -3.17
C GLU A 296 0.65 -12.45 -3.18
N ARG A 297 1.18 -11.80 -4.23
CA ARG A 297 1.14 -10.34 -4.41
C ARG A 297 -0.02 -9.93 -5.32
N SER A 298 -1.25 -10.24 -4.88
CA SER A 298 -2.50 -9.92 -5.58
C SER A 298 -2.61 -10.52 -6.99
N LYS A 299 -1.99 -11.68 -7.24
CA LYS A 299 -1.94 -12.33 -8.56
C LYS A 299 -1.45 -11.39 -9.67
N ARG A 300 -0.43 -10.58 -9.36
CA ARG A 300 0.18 -9.65 -10.31
C ARG A 300 1.31 -10.33 -11.07
N THR A 301 1.48 -9.90 -12.32
CA THR A 301 2.55 -10.36 -13.21
C THR A 301 3.62 -9.28 -13.30
N TYR A 302 4.88 -9.65 -13.10
CA TYR A 302 6.01 -8.71 -13.07
C TYR A 302 6.96 -8.97 -14.23
N ARG A 303 7.44 -7.90 -14.87
CA ARG A 303 8.45 -7.99 -15.92
C ARG A 303 9.85 -8.12 -15.32
N GLY A 304 10.79 -8.63 -16.13
CA GLY A 304 12.16 -8.83 -15.71
C GLY A 304 12.29 -10.05 -14.80
N ASN A 305 13.23 -9.98 -13.88
CA ASN A 305 13.62 -11.09 -13.04
C ASN A 305 13.01 -10.96 -11.64
N LEU A 306 12.76 -12.09 -10.98
CA LEU A 306 12.50 -12.15 -9.54
C LEU A 306 13.70 -12.79 -8.86
N GLU A 307 14.45 -12.00 -8.10
CA GLU A 307 15.48 -12.48 -7.19
C GLU A 307 14.81 -12.96 -5.90
N LEU A 308 15.13 -14.20 -5.51
CA LEU A 308 14.56 -14.92 -4.38
C LEU A 308 15.71 -15.21 -3.42
N GLY A 309 15.56 -14.83 -2.15
CA GLY A 309 16.63 -15.01 -1.18
C GLY A 309 16.17 -15.01 0.27
N ASN A 310 17.10 -15.19 1.19
CA ASN A 310 16.86 -15.03 2.62
C ASN A 310 17.28 -13.63 3.08
N LEU A 311 16.38 -12.92 3.77
CA LEU A 311 16.70 -11.65 4.43
C LEU A 311 16.09 -11.63 5.83
N ASN A 312 16.94 -11.52 6.85
CA ASN A 312 16.53 -11.51 8.27
C ASN A 312 15.63 -12.70 8.65
N GLY A 313 15.89 -13.89 8.09
CA GLY A 313 15.13 -15.11 8.36
C GLY A 313 13.76 -15.16 7.68
N SER A 314 13.48 -14.24 6.76
CA SER A 314 12.26 -14.20 5.96
C SER A 314 12.58 -14.31 4.47
N LEU A 315 11.65 -14.91 3.70
CA LEU A 315 11.77 -14.95 2.25
C LEU A 315 11.73 -13.53 1.68
N SER A 316 12.75 -13.17 0.92
CA SER A 316 12.82 -11.94 0.16
C SER A 316 12.53 -12.22 -1.31
N VAL A 317 11.73 -11.34 -1.92
CA VAL A 317 11.36 -11.35 -3.33
C VAL A 317 11.57 -9.96 -3.88
N ILE A 318 12.64 -9.81 -4.66
CA ILE A 318 13.06 -8.54 -5.27
C ILE A 318 12.85 -8.63 -6.77
N ASN A 319 12.03 -7.75 -7.32
CA ASN A 319 11.88 -7.65 -8.77
C ASN A 319 13.00 -6.78 -9.35
N VAL A 320 13.81 -7.35 -10.23
CA VAL A 320 14.91 -6.69 -10.92
C VAL A 320 14.50 -6.50 -12.38
N VAL A 321 14.28 -5.25 -12.79
CA VAL A 321 13.63 -4.90 -14.06
C VAL A 321 14.31 -3.68 -14.69
N PRO A 322 14.46 -3.59 -16.02
CA PRO A 322 14.95 -2.37 -16.66
C PRO A 322 14.14 -1.14 -16.24
N LEU A 323 14.81 -0.01 -15.98
CA LEU A 323 14.18 1.19 -15.44
C LEU A 323 12.98 1.68 -16.29
N GLU A 324 13.12 1.74 -17.61
CA GLU A 324 12.03 2.19 -18.49
C GLU A 324 10.81 1.26 -18.41
N GLN A 325 11.04 -0.04 -18.28
CA GLN A 325 9.96 -1.02 -18.16
C GLN A 325 9.26 -0.96 -16.80
N TYR A 326 10.01 -0.65 -15.73
CA TYR A 326 9.42 -0.33 -14.43
C TYR A 326 8.46 0.86 -14.53
N LEU A 327 8.84 1.90 -15.29
CA LEU A 327 8.04 3.11 -15.47
C LEU A 327 6.74 2.86 -16.25
N TYR A 328 6.66 1.86 -17.13
CA TYR A 328 5.41 1.48 -17.78
C TYR A 328 4.32 1.14 -16.76
N ALA A 329 4.69 0.42 -15.70
CA ALA A 329 3.78 0.01 -14.65
C ALA A 329 3.59 1.09 -13.58
N VAL A 330 4.63 1.88 -13.26
CA VAL A 330 4.50 2.99 -12.30
C VAL A 330 3.57 4.07 -12.84
N VAL A 331 3.80 4.57 -14.05
CA VAL A 331 2.97 5.65 -14.61
C VAL A 331 1.50 5.19 -14.72
N GLY A 332 1.25 3.93 -15.12
CA GLY A 332 -0.11 3.38 -15.17
C GLY A 332 -0.72 3.02 -13.83
N GLY A 333 0.10 2.83 -12.79
CA GLY A 333 -0.36 2.69 -11.41
C GLY A 333 -0.72 4.02 -10.75
N GLU A 334 -0.06 5.10 -11.16
CA GLU A 334 -0.18 6.43 -10.57
C GLU A 334 -1.26 7.30 -11.24
N VAL A 335 -1.36 7.27 -12.57
CA VAL A 335 -2.28 8.14 -13.33
C VAL A 335 -3.07 7.36 -14.39
N SER A 336 -4.21 7.90 -14.79
CA SER A 336 -5.06 7.23 -15.79
C SER A 336 -4.42 7.27 -17.18
N SER A 337 -4.47 6.15 -17.90
CA SER A 337 -4.06 6.06 -19.31
C SER A 337 -4.89 6.94 -20.25
N GLY A 338 -6.03 7.47 -19.81
CA GLY A 338 -6.84 8.44 -20.57
C GLY A 338 -6.35 9.89 -20.47
N TRP A 339 -5.26 10.17 -19.75
CA TRP A 339 -4.72 11.53 -19.61
C TRP A 339 -3.95 11.98 -20.86
N PRO A 340 -3.81 13.31 -21.08
CA PRO A 340 -3.06 13.84 -22.20
C PRO A 340 -1.60 13.33 -22.25
N GLN A 341 -1.05 13.19 -23.45
CA GLN A 341 0.31 12.65 -23.64
C GLN A 341 1.36 13.44 -22.86
N GLU A 342 1.25 14.77 -22.82
CA GLU A 342 2.19 15.63 -22.10
C GLU A 342 2.12 15.45 -20.57
N ALA A 343 0.93 15.14 -20.03
CA ALA A 343 0.79 14.77 -18.62
C ALA A 343 1.47 13.43 -18.30
N LEU A 344 1.32 12.44 -19.19
CA LEU A 344 1.97 11.13 -19.03
C LEU A 344 3.51 11.25 -19.13
N LYS A 345 4.02 12.09 -20.03
CA LYS A 345 5.47 12.39 -20.14
C LYS A 345 6.01 13.06 -18.89
N ALA A 346 5.30 14.08 -18.36
CA ALA A 346 5.70 14.74 -17.12
C ALA A 346 5.75 13.74 -15.95
N GLN A 347 4.73 12.88 -15.83
CA GLN A 347 4.71 11.81 -14.83
C GLN A 347 5.88 10.83 -15.01
N ALA A 348 6.22 10.44 -16.25
CA ALA A 348 7.33 9.53 -16.52
C ALA A 348 8.68 10.11 -16.09
N VAL A 349 8.98 11.37 -16.44
CA VAL A 349 10.23 12.05 -16.07
C VAL A 349 10.33 12.24 -14.55
N ALA A 350 9.26 12.67 -13.89
CA ALA A 350 9.23 12.79 -12.43
C ALA A 350 9.43 11.41 -11.77
N ALA A 351 8.74 10.38 -12.24
CA ALA A 351 8.85 9.04 -11.68
C ALA A 351 10.25 8.45 -11.86
N ARG A 352 10.89 8.65 -13.02
CA ARG A 352 12.28 8.25 -13.30
C ARG A 352 13.26 8.93 -12.35
N SER A 353 13.12 10.25 -12.21
CA SER A 353 13.99 11.06 -11.35
C SER A 353 13.88 10.62 -9.89
N TYR A 354 12.66 10.42 -9.40
CA TYR A 354 12.41 9.89 -8.06
C TYR A 354 13.10 8.55 -7.84
N ALA A 355 12.91 7.60 -8.76
CA ALA A 355 13.42 6.25 -8.65
C ALA A 355 14.96 6.20 -8.62
N LEU A 356 15.61 6.98 -9.48
CA LEU A 356 17.07 7.08 -9.55
C LEU A 356 17.68 7.79 -8.32
N ALA A 357 16.97 8.77 -7.76
CA ALA A 357 17.41 9.50 -6.57
C ALA A 357 17.43 8.62 -5.29
N GLN A 358 16.76 7.46 -5.28
CA GLN A 358 16.69 6.62 -4.08
C GLN A 358 17.99 5.89 -3.72
N GLY A 359 18.88 5.63 -4.70
CA GLY A 359 20.05 4.77 -4.49
C GLY A 359 19.64 3.41 -3.90
N ASN A 360 20.39 2.87 -2.92
CA ASN A 360 20.02 1.64 -2.19
C ASN A 360 19.32 1.94 -0.85
N ARG A 361 18.30 2.81 -0.86
CA ARG A 361 17.55 3.23 0.34
C ARG A 361 17.06 2.04 1.18
N PHE A 362 16.64 0.95 0.53
CA PHE A 362 16.10 -0.25 1.15
C PHE A 362 17.11 -1.40 1.19
N ASP A 363 18.41 -1.08 1.30
CA ASP A 363 19.54 -2.01 1.44
C ASP A 363 19.72 -2.94 0.22
N VAL A 364 18.78 -3.86 0.00
CA VAL A 364 18.72 -4.82 -1.12
C VAL A 364 17.93 -4.33 -2.34
N ALA A 365 17.25 -3.18 -2.21
CA ALA A 365 16.38 -2.61 -3.23
C ALA A 365 16.47 -1.07 -3.29
N ASN A 366 16.14 -0.51 -4.45
CA ASN A 366 16.06 0.93 -4.66
C ASN A 366 14.73 1.48 -4.17
N VAL A 367 13.64 0.75 -4.44
CA VAL A 367 12.26 1.16 -4.15
C VAL A 367 11.43 -0.02 -3.63
N VAL A 368 10.27 0.27 -3.06
CA VAL A 368 9.24 -0.74 -2.73
C VAL A 368 8.00 -0.55 -3.63
N ASP A 369 7.14 -1.55 -3.72
CA ASP A 369 5.96 -1.55 -4.60
C ASP A 369 4.69 -0.91 -3.96
N THR A 370 4.88 -0.12 -2.91
CA THR A 370 3.81 0.59 -2.19
C THR A 370 4.00 2.10 -2.29
N THR A 371 3.04 2.86 -1.79
CA THR A 371 3.09 4.34 -1.73
C THR A 371 4.20 4.89 -0.83
N LEU A 372 4.96 4.03 -0.15
CA LEU A 372 6.22 4.43 0.48
C LEU A 372 7.30 4.82 -0.55
N SER A 373 7.21 4.29 -1.76
CA SER A 373 8.00 4.73 -2.91
C SER A 373 7.08 5.21 -4.03
N GLN A 374 6.58 4.28 -4.85
CA GLN A 374 5.69 4.55 -5.98
C GLN A 374 4.76 3.36 -6.18
N VAL A 375 3.57 3.61 -6.73
CA VAL A 375 2.59 2.54 -7.02
C VAL A 375 3.10 1.67 -8.16
N TYR A 376 3.62 0.48 -7.84
CA TYR A 376 4.13 -0.49 -8.81
C TYR A 376 3.27 -1.76 -8.82
N ASN A 377 2.36 -1.86 -9.79
CA ASN A 377 1.36 -2.94 -9.86
C ASN A 377 1.66 -4.01 -10.92
N GLY A 378 2.87 -4.01 -11.48
CA GLY A 378 3.29 -4.94 -12.54
C GLY A 378 2.61 -4.69 -13.89
N ILE A 379 2.70 -5.67 -14.79
CA ILE A 379 2.30 -5.57 -16.21
C ILE A 379 0.83 -5.18 -16.37
N GLY A 380 -0.04 -5.56 -15.43
CA GLY A 380 -1.47 -5.24 -15.49
C GLY A 380 -1.81 -3.75 -15.43
N ALA A 381 -0.87 -2.90 -15.01
CA ALA A 381 -1.02 -1.44 -15.01
C ALA A 381 -0.50 -0.77 -16.29
N GLU A 382 0.22 -1.51 -17.16
CA GLU A 382 0.80 -0.94 -18.38
C GLU A 382 -0.29 -0.62 -19.42
N ALA A 383 -0.07 0.44 -20.21
CA ALA A 383 -0.92 0.76 -21.35
C ALA A 383 -0.07 1.29 -22.53
N PRO A 384 -0.41 0.98 -23.79
CA PRO A 384 0.41 1.41 -24.94
C PRO A 384 0.67 2.92 -25.02
N VAL A 385 -0.31 3.75 -24.62
CA VAL A 385 -0.16 5.22 -24.57
C VAL A 385 0.84 5.67 -23.52
N ILE A 386 0.92 4.94 -22.40
CA ILE A 386 1.88 5.18 -21.32
C ILE A 386 3.27 4.73 -21.76
N THR A 387 3.40 3.52 -22.31
CA THR A 387 4.65 3.02 -22.89
C THR A 387 5.24 4.03 -23.87
N LYS A 388 4.41 4.56 -24.78
CA LYS A 388 4.81 5.62 -25.70
C LYS A 388 5.30 6.90 -25.00
N ALA A 389 4.69 7.29 -23.88
CA ALA A 389 5.11 8.48 -23.13
C ALA A 389 6.45 8.27 -22.42
N VAL A 390 6.61 7.10 -21.81
CA VAL A 390 7.86 6.69 -21.14
C VAL A 390 9.00 6.62 -22.17
N ASP A 391 8.79 5.90 -23.27
CA ASP A 391 9.80 5.76 -24.34
C ASP A 391 10.17 7.11 -24.98
N ALA A 392 9.19 8.00 -25.18
CA ALA A 392 9.43 9.34 -25.73
C ALA A 392 10.26 10.24 -24.80
N THR A 393 10.38 9.88 -23.53
CA THR A 393 11.16 10.59 -22.50
C THR A 393 12.27 9.73 -21.92
N ALA A 394 12.66 8.66 -22.62
CA ALA A 394 13.65 7.69 -22.13
C ALA A 394 14.98 8.39 -21.79
N GLY A 395 15.50 8.11 -20.58
CA GLY A 395 16.69 8.76 -20.02
C GLY A 395 16.48 10.20 -19.52
N GLU A 396 15.32 10.83 -19.70
CA GLU A 396 15.12 12.19 -19.22
C GLU A 396 14.84 12.23 -17.71
N VAL A 397 15.62 13.04 -16.99
CA VAL A 397 15.56 13.25 -15.54
C VAL A 397 15.59 14.73 -15.19
N LEU A 398 15.10 15.06 -14.00
CA LEU A 398 15.18 16.37 -13.38
C LEU A 398 16.48 16.48 -12.59
N MET A 399 17.28 17.50 -12.89
CA MET A 399 18.56 17.74 -12.22
C MET A 399 18.61 19.16 -11.62
N SER A 400 19.07 19.24 -10.37
CA SER A 400 19.31 20.50 -9.66
C SER A 400 20.64 20.41 -8.90
N GLY A 401 21.48 21.44 -9.01
CA GLY A 401 22.79 21.47 -8.33
C GLY A 401 23.70 20.28 -8.66
N GLY A 402 23.60 19.72 -9.87
CA GLY A 402 24.37 18.55 -10.32
C GLY A 402 23.92 17.21 -9.71
N LYS A 403 22.72 17.16 -9.12
CA LYS A 403 22.12 15.94 -8.56
C LYS A 403 20.74 15.69 -9.14
N ILE A 404 20.40 14.41 -9.35
CA ILE A 404 19.05 14.01 -9.71
C ILE A 404 18.09 14.42 -8.59
N VAL A 405 17.00 15.08 -8.96
CA VAL A 405 15.96 15.52 -8.03
C VAL A 405 15.13 14.32 -7.61
N GLU A 406 14.94 14.15 -6.30
CA GLU A 406 13.94 13.24 -5.74
C GLU A 406 12.54 13.82 -6.02
N ALA A 407 12.04 13.65 -7.24
CA ALA A 407 10.87 14.34 -7.75
C ALA A 407 9.57 13.80 -7.15
N VAL A 408 9.27 14.21 -5.91
CA VAL A 408 8.06 13.83 -5.18
C VAL A 408 6.81 14.39 -5.85
N PHE A 409 5.73 13.63 -5.79
CA PHE A 409 4.45 14.01 -6.38
C PHE A 409 3.29 13.49 -5.54
N SER A 410 2.14 14.14 -5.67
CA SER A 410 0.91 13.74 -4.97
C SER A 410 -0.32 13.92 -5.86
N SER A 411 -1.44 13.30 -5.48
CA SER A 411 -2.65 13.28 -6.29
C SER A 411 -3.13 14.70 -6.64
N ASN A 412 -3.32 15.55 -5.63
CA ASN A 412 -3.89 16.88 -5.85
C ASN A 412 -3.35 17.87 -4.79
N GLY A 413 -2.87 19.04 -5.22
CA GLY A 413 -2.35 20.08 -4.34
C GLY A 413 -3.44 20.87 -3.61
N GLY A 414 -4.69 20.81 -4.07
CA GLY A 414 -5.80 21.62 -3.54
C GLY A 414 -5.76 23.07 -4.04
N GLY A 415 -5.12 23.33 -5.17
CA GLY A 415 -4.94 24.66 -5.76
C GLY A 415 -3.55 25.27 -5.53
N VAL A 416 -2.73 24.68 -4.65
CA VAL A 416 -1.39 25.15 -4.29
C VAL A 416 -0.55 24.00 -3.73
N THR A 417 0.69 23.85 -4.19
CA THR A 417 1.60 22.81 -3.68
C THR A 417 2.12 23.17 -2.28
N ALA A 418 2.55 22.18 -1.52
CA ALA A 418 3.07 22.40 -0.18
C ALA A 418 4.50 22.95 -0.22
N ASP A 419 4.83 23.77 0.77
CA ASP A 419 6.21 24.07 1.11
C ASP A 419 6.81 22.90 1.93
N PRO A 420 8.10 22.58 1.81
CA PRO A 420 8.71 21.52 2.63
C PRO A 420 8.52 21.67 4.14
N SER A 421 8.49 22.91 4.64
CA SER A 421 8.25 23.21 6.05
C SER A 421 6.89 22.72 6.54
N GLU A 422 5.91 22.58 5.63
CA GLU A 422 4.55 22.12 5.90
C GLU A 422 4.39 20.60 5.81
N VAL A 423 5.45 19.88 5.43
CA VAL A 423 5.39 18.43 5.26
C VAL A 423 6.41 17.74 6.18
N TRP A 424 7.69 18.07 6.05
CA TRP A 424 8.80 17.39 6.74
C TRP A 424 9.68 18.33 7.58
N ASN A 425 9.20 19.53 7.89
CA ASN A 425 9.92 20.61 8.58
C ASN A 425 11.12 21.21 7.82
N ASN A 426 11.61 20.56 6.75
CA ASN A 426 12.70 21.02 5.89
C ASN A 426 12.68 20.26 4.56
N GLY A 427 13.21 20.83 3.47
CA GLY A 427 13.36 20.15 2.18
C GLY A 427 14.29 20.84 1.16
N GLY A 428 15.17 21.73 1.61
CA GLY A 428 16.09 22.48 0.74
C GLY A 428 15.38 23.43 -0.24
N ASP A 429 16.14 23.94 -1.22
CA ASP A 429 15.66 24.99 -2.15
C ASP A 429 14.98 24.44 -3.41
N THR A 430 14.95 23.12 -3.59
CA THR A 430 14.39 22.46 -4.79
C THR A 430 12.86 22.52 -4.83
N PHE A 431 12.23 22.58 -3.66
CA PHE A 431 10.78 22.61 -3.53
C PHE A 431 10.34 23.92 -2.91
N VAL A 432 9.39 24.58 -3.55
CA VAL A 432 8.66 25.69 -2.97
C VAL A 432 7.18 25.51 -3.24
N SER A 433 6.35 26.15 -2.43
CA SER A 433 4.92 26.26 -2.70
C SER A 433 4.68 27.05 -3.99
N VAL A 434 4.05 26.42 -4.98
CA VAL A 434 3.63 27.02 -6.26
C VAL A 434 2.13 26.92 -6.44
N VAL A 435 1.55 27.88 -7.16
CA VAL A 435 0.11 27.86 -7.50
C VAL A 435 -0.17 26.67 -8.43
N SER A 436 -1.27 25.97 -8.20
CA SER A 436 -1.72 24.82 -9.00
C SER A 436 -3.22 24.92 -9.24
N SER A 437 -3.67 26.04 -9.84
CA SER A 437 -5.10 26.32 -10.09
C SER A 437 -5.80 25.23 -10.89
N GLU A 438 -5.04 24.56 -11.74
CA GLU A 438 -5.41 23.47 -12.64
C GLU A 438 -5.78 22.18 -11.88
N ASP A 439 -5.50 22.09 -10.58
CA ASP A 439 -5.95 21.01 -9.70
C ASP A 439 -7.47 20.80 -9.74
N ALA A 440 -8.22 21.84 -10.09
CA ALA A 440 -9.66 21.80 -10.30
C ALA A 440 -10.08 20.85 -11.44
N ALA A 441 -9.16 20.42 -12.31
CA ALA A 441 -9.40 19.41 -13.33
C ALA A 441 -9.99 18.10 -12.74
N ALA A 442 -9.69 17.79 -11.47
CA ALA A 442 -10.24 16.63 -10.78
C ALA A 442 -11.75 16.68 -10.53
N VAL A 443 -12.34 17.89 -10.57
CA VAL A 443 -13.78 18.10 -10.36
C VAL A 443 -14.47 18.67 -11.60
N ALA A 444 -13.77 18.79 -12.73
CA ALA A 444 -14.31 19.40 -13.96
C ALA A 444 -15.56 18.66 -14.48
N SER A 445 -15.63 17.34 -14.33
CA SER A 445 -16.79 16.52 -14.72
C SER A 445 -17.74 16.21 -13.56
N SER A 446 -17.40 16.63 -12.35
CA SER A 446 -18.13 16.26 -11.14
C SER A 446 -19.33 17.18 -10.92
N LYS A 447 -20.46 16.58 -10.53
CA LYS A 447 -21.62 17.34 -10.10
C LYS A 447 -21.38 17.96 -8.73
N LYS A 448 -21.89 19.16 -8.53
CA LYS A 448 -21.88 19.82 -7.22
C LYS A 448 -23.00 19.29 -6.32
N TRP A 449 -22.89 19.64 -5.04
CA TRP A 449 -23.83 19.25 -3.99
C TRP A 449 -24.32 20.49 -3.27
N TYR A 450 -25.65 20.62 -3.14
CA TYR A 450 -26.27 21.62 -2.29
C TYR A 450 -26.27 21.12 -0.85
N TYR A 451 -25.75 21.93 0.07
CA TYR A 451 -26.00 21.75 1.49
C TYR A 451 -27.36 22.36 1.81
N VAL A 452 -28.29 21.53 2.27
CA VAL A 452 -29.69 21.90 2.45
C VAL A 452 -30.16 21.65 3.88
N LEU A 453 -31.13 22.44 4.32
CA LEU A 453 -31.90 22.26 5.55
C LEU A 453 -33.36 22.01 5.22
N LEU A 454 -33.87 20.86 5.64
CA LEU A 454 -35.27 20.46 5.50
C LEU A 454 -36.14 21.13 6.56
N ASN A 455 -37.44 21.25 6.29
CA ASN A 455 -38.42 21.77 7.25
C ASN A 455 -38.52 20.90 8.53
N SER A 456 -38.09 19.64 8.47
CA SER A 456 -37.98 18.74 9.63
C SER A 456 -36.80 19.07 10.57
N GLY A 457 -35.94 20.03 10.20
CA GLY A 457 -34.71 20.34 10.94
C GLY A 457 -33.51 19.47 10.55
N ILE A 458 -33.68 18.50 9.65
CA ILE A 458 -32.58 17.67 9.13
C ILE A 458 -31.76 18.50 8.14
N SER A 459 -30.44 18.47 8.25
CA SER A 459 -29.54 19.06 7.26
C SER A 459 -28.61 18.02 6.65
N GLY A 460 -28.18 18.26 5.42
CA GLY A 460 -27.25 17.40 4.71
C GLY A 460 -27.10 17.82 3.25
N TYR A 461 -26.58 16.93 2.43
CA TYR A 461 -26.17 17.22 1.05
C TYR A 461 -27.08 16.51 0.05
N ALA A 462 -27.52 17.25 -0.96
CA ALA A 462 -28.22 16.73 -2.12
C ALA A 462 -27.50 17.12 -3.40
N ARG A 463 -27.31 16.15 -4.30
CA ARG A 463 -26.57 16.36 -5.55
C ARG A 463 -27.39 17.25 -6.49
N GLU A 464 -26.73 18.15 -7.21
CA GLU A 464 -27.37 19.23 -7.97
C GLU A 464 -28.34 18.75 -9.07
N ASP A 465 -28.16 17.53 -9.59
CA ASP A 465 -29.04 16.89 -10.57
C ASP A 465 -30.38 16.42 -9.98
N ASN A 466 -30.46 16.30 -8.66
CA ASN A 466 -31.65 15.84 -7.93
C ASN A 466 -32.45 16.99 -7.28
N ILE A 467 -31.99 18.24 -7.43
CA ILE A 467 -32.55 19.41 -6.76
C ILE A 467 -32.75 20.54 -7.77
N LYS A 468 -33.84 21.29 -7.62
CA LYS A 468 -34.12 22.49 -8.41
C LYS A 468 -34.39 23.69 -7.49
N LEU A 469 -33.73 24.82 -7.77
CA LEU A 469 -34.03 26.09 -7.11
C LEU A 469 -35.43 26.60 -7.52
N THR A 470 -36.20 27.09 -6.55
CA THR A 470 -37.57 27.57 -6.79
C THR A 470 -37.62 29.02 -7.28
N GLY A 471 -36.51 29.76 -7.14
CA GLY A 471 -36.44 31.21 -7.38
C GLY A 471 -36.85 32.06 -6.17
N ASN A 472 -37.41 31.44 -5.12
CA ASN A 472 -37.78 32.11 -3.88
C ASN A 472 -36.62 32.07 -2.86
N THR A 473 -36.64 32.99 -1.91
CA THR A 473 -35.68 33.06 -0.80
C THR A 473 -36.38 33.13 0.55
N THR A 474 -35.68 32.77 1.62
CA THR A 474 -36.09 33.07 2.99
C THR A 474 -36.03 34.59 3.25
N ALA A 475 -36.59 35.03 4.38
CA ALA A 475 -36.44 36.42 4.84
C ALA A 475 -34.98 36.83 5.08
N ALA A 476 -34.09 35.86 5.33
CA ALA A 476 -32.64 36.06 5.46
C ALA A 476 -31.89 35.99 4.11
N GLY A 477 -32.61 35.91 2.98
CA GLY A 477 -32.02 35.87 1.63
C GLY A 477 -31.49 34.51 1.19
N LEU A 478 -31.72 33.44 1.97
CA LEU A 478 -31.25 32.09 1.60
C LEU A 478 -32.14 31.48 0.51
N PRO A 479 -31.58 30.91 -0.58
CA PRO A 479 -32.39 30.32 -1.65
C PRO A 479 -33.21 29.12 -1.17
N LEU A 480 -34.38 28.92 -1.78
CA LEU A 480 -35.22 27.75 -1.58
C LEU A 480 -35.11 26.78 -2.75
N ALA A 481 -35.17 25.49 -2.46
CA ALA A 481 -35.10 24.42 -3.45
C ALA A 481 -36.12 23.30 -3.17
N THR A 482 -36.41 22.51 -4.19
CA THR A 482 -37.26 21.31 -4.10
C THR A 482 -36.60 20.15 -4.86
N ALA A 483 -37.00 18.91 -4.58
CA ALA A 483 -36.48 17.74 -5.29
C ALA A 483 -37.05 17.65 -6.72
N THR A 484 -36.24 17.14 -7.65
CA THR A 484 -36.67 16.88 -9.03
C THR A 484 -37.39 15.55 -9.18
N THR A 485 -37.17 14.61 -8.26
CA THR A 485 -37.80 13.28 -8.23
C THR A 485 -38.23 12.90 -6.82
N LYS A 486 -39.07 11.87 -6.69
CA LYS A 486 -39.47 11.32 -5.39
C LYS A 486 -38.26 10.69 -4.68
N ASP A 487 -38.28 10.72 -3.34
CA ASP A 487 -37.32 10.01 -2.48
C ASP A 487 -35.85 10.43 -2.68
N VAL A 488 -35.57 11.70 -2.98
CA VAL A 488 -34.18 12.19 -3.09
C VAL A 488 -33.49 12.11 -1.73
N ASN A 489 -32.40 11.36 -1.67
CA ASN A 489 -31.60 11.17 -0.46
C ASN A 489 -30.86 12.46 -0.08
N ILE A 490 -31.06 12.89 1.17
CA ILE A 490 -30.22 13.90 1.82
C ILE A 490 -29.11 13.16 2.56
N ARG A 491 -27.87 13.36 2.14
CA ARG A 491 -26.71 12.60 2.64
C ARG A 491 -25.96 13.36 3.73
N PRO A 492 -25.36 12.68 4.72
CA PRO A 492 -24.53 13.35 5.73
C PRO A 492 -23.29 14.05 5.16
N LEU A 493 -22.72 13.53 4.07
CA LEU A 493 -21.53 14.05 3.39
C LEU A 493 -21.80 14.18 1.88
N PRO A 494 -21.13 15.10 1.16
CA PRO A 494 -21.31 15.29 -0.27
C PRO A 494 -20.54 14.23 -1.06
N ILE A 495 -20.91 12.95 -0.90
CA ILE A 495 -20.29 11.80 -1.57
C ILE A 495 -21.35 10.77 -1.93
N ILE A 496 -21.15 10.08 -3.05
CA ILE A 496 -21.98 8.94 -3.44
C ILE A 496 -21.52 7.71 -2.65
N ASP A 497 -22.11 7.49 -1.48
CA ASP A 497 -21.89 6.29 -0.67
C ASP A 497 -23.20 5.50 -0.51
N ASN A 498 -23.34 4.39 -1.22
CA ASN A 498 -24.55 3.57 -1.16
C ASN A 498 -24.59 2.65 0.06
N SER A 499 -23.53 2.61 0.87
CA SER A 499 -23.51 1.84 2.12
C SER A 499 -24.01 2.65 3.32
N ALA A 500 -23.99 3.99 3.23
CA ALA A 500 -24.44 4.88 4.29
C ALA A 500 -25.95 5.17 4.20
N ASN A 501 -26.63 5.13 5.35
CA ASN A 501 -28.02 5.56 5.45
C ASN A 501 -28.15 7.07 5.18
N PRO A 502 -29.15 7.50 4.39
CA PRO A 502 -29.41 8.92 4.20
C PRO A 502 -29.85 9.56 5.54
N ALA A 503 -29.46 10.81 5.76
CA ALA A 503 -29.88 11.61 6.91
C ALA A 503 -31.37 11.96 6.85
N GLY A 504 -31.91 12.08 5.63
CA GLY A 504 -33.32 12.34 5.37
C GLY A 504 -33.67 12.16 3.89
N LYS A 505 -34.91 12.48 3.53
CA LYS A 505 -35.40 12.46 2.16
C LYS A 505 -36.13 13.74 1.82
N LEU A 506 -36.09 14.13 0.54
CA LEU A 506 -36.83 15.26 -0.01
C LEU A 506 -37.66 14.80 -1.21
N ASN A 507 -38.92 15.22 -1.29
CA ASN A 507 -39.82 14.92 -2.41
C ASN A 507 -40.18 16.18 -3.20
N PRO A 508 -40.68 16.04 -4.45
CA PRO A 508 -41.16 17.19 -5.22
C PRO A 508 -42.31 17.86 -4.48
N GLY A 509 -42.25 19.19 -4.36
CA GLY A 509 -43.21 20.00 -3.60
C GLY A 509 -42.76 20.29 -2.16
N ASP A 510 -41.90 19.45 -1.57
CA ASP A 510 -41.24 19.79 -0.31
C ASP A 510 -40.25 20.93 -0.54
N THR A 511 -40.12 21.83 0.43
CA THR A 511 -39.18 22.96 0.37
C THR A 511 -38.00 22.73 1.30
N ALA A 512 -36.79 22.95 0.79
CA ALA A 512 -35.56 22.96 1.55
C ALA A 512 -34.83 24.30 1.40
N VAL A 513 -34.21 24.78 2.47
CA VAL A 513 -33.35 25.97 2.44
C VAL A 513 -31.95 25.56 1.98
N VAL A 514 -31.42 26.24 0.97
CA VAL A 514 -30.05 26.03 0.49
C VAL A 514 -29.10 26.89 1.31
N LEU A 515 -28.17 26.24 2.01
CA LEU A 515 -27.17 26.87 2.88
C LEU A 515 -25.82 27.06 2.19
N GLY A 516 -25.58 26.33 1.10
CA GLY A 516 -24.36 26.45 0.31
C GLY A 516 -24.29 25.43 -0.81
N GLN A 517 -23.23 25.52 -1.61
CA GLN A 517 -22.94 24.56 -2.65
C GLN A 517 -21.45 24.20 -2.60
N VAL A 518 -21.16 22.90 -2.65
CA VAL A 518 -19.79 22.36 -2.55
C VAL A 518 -19.53 21.38 -3.68
N TYR A 519 -18.27 21.11 -3.98
CA TYR A 519 -17.91 19.98 -4.84
C TYR A 519 -18.15 18.65 -4.12
N GLU A 520 -18.29 17.59 -4.90
CA GLU A 520 -18.27 16.23 -4.38
C GLU A 520 -16.94 15.96 -3.65
N SER A 521 -16.99 15.28 -2.50
CA SER A 521 -15.80 14.91 -1.75
C SER A 521 -14.95 13.93 -2.56
N GLY A 522 -13.74 14.35 -2.89
CA GLY A 522 -12.79 13.61 -3.73
C GLY A 522 -11.35 14.09 -3.53
N SER A 523 -10.54 14.02 -4.59
CA SER A 523 -9.13 14.40 -4.52
C SER A 523 -8.90 15.92 -4.43
N TYR A 524 -9.78 16.75 -5.00
CA TYR A 524 -9.62 18.21 -4.99
C TYR A 524 -10.16 18.90 -3.73
N SER A 525 -11.32 18.48 -3.26
CA SER A 525 -11.95 19.00 -2.04
C SER A 525 -12.73 17.91 -1.33
N TRP A 526 -12.85 17.98 -0.02
CA TRP A 526 -13.47 16.95 0.79
C TRP A 526 -14.02 17.48 2.11
N ILE A 527 -15.02 16.78 2.64
CA ILE A 527 -15.56 17.02 3.98
C ILE A 527 -15.51 15.70 4.75
N LYS A 528 -14.97 15.74 5.97
CA LYS A 528 -14.88 14.58 6.88
C LYS A 528 -15.47 14.93 8.25
N GLY A 529 -15.96 13.92 8.95
CA GLY A 529 -16.62 14.06 10.24
C GLY A 529 -18.15 14.16 10.15
N PRO A 530 -18.81 14.63 11.22
CA PRO A 530 -18.20 15.20 12.41
C PRO A 530 -17.53 14.10 13.24
N TYR A 531 -16.28 14.30 13.65
CA TYR A 531 -15.60 13.39 14.56
C TYR A 531 -15.89 13.79 16.01
N THR A 532 -16.20 12.81 16.83
CA THR A 532 -16.35 12.97 18.28
C THR A 532 -15.01 13.14 18.96
N SER A 533 -15.02 13.65 20.20
CA SER A 533 -13.82 13.70 21.05
C SER A 533 -13.15 12.33 21.20
N ALA A 534 -13.94 11.26 21.36
CA ALA A 534 -13.40 9.92 21.58
C ALA A 534 -12.68 9.38 20.34
N GLU A 535 -13.24 9.60 19.15
CA GLU A 535 -12.62 9.18 17.88
C GLU A 535 -11.31 9.93 17.61
N LEU A 536 -11.28 11.24 17.86
CA LEU A 536 -10.07 12.05 17.70
C LEU A 536 -8.98 11.64 18.69
N LEU A 537 -9.30 11.45 19.97
CA LEU A 537 -8.35 10.99 20.98
C LEU A 537 -7.77 9.60 20.63
N LYS A 538 -8.62 8.69 20.16
CA LYS A 538 -8.18 7.38 19.67
C LYS A 538 -7.21 7.52 18.49
N SER A 539 -7.48 8.43 17.55
CA SER A 539 -6.63 8.63 16.39
C SER A 539 -5.29 9.30 16.71
N LEU A 540 -5.27 10.21 17.68
CA LEU A 540 -4.08 10.93 18.15
C LEU A 540 -3.11 10.08 18.97
N SER A 541 -3.61 9.01 19.60
CA SER A 541 -2.79 8.13 20.45
C SER A 541 -1.56 7.60 19.71
N GLY A 542 -0.38 7.76 20.32
CA GLY A 542 0.91 7.36 19.76
C GLY A 542 1.48 8.26 18.65
N LYS A 543 0.79 9.36 18.29
CA LYS A 543 1.23 10.29 17.23
C LYS A 543 1.62 11.68 17.76
N THR A 544 1.32 11.95 19.03
CA THR A 544 1.75 13.17 19.74
C THR A 544 2.76 12.82 20.82
N SER A 545 3.74 13.70 21.05
CA SER A 545 4.74 13.52 22.12
C SER A 545 4.26 13.99 23.50
N ASN A 546 3.27 14.89 23.54
CA ASN A 546 2.68 15.38 24.78
C ASN A 546 1.40 14.64 25.18
N ALA A 547 1.08 14.70 26.47
CA ALA A 547 -0.14 14.10 27.02
C ALA A 547 -1.39 14.72 26.39
N LEU A 548 -2.33 13.88 25.99
CA LEU A 548 -3.61 14.29 25.41
C LEU A 548 -4.61 14.64 26.52
N PRO A 549 -5.55 15.58 26.29
CA PRO A 549 -6.61 15.87 27.24
C PRO A 549 -7.59 14.69 27.37
N SER A 550 -8.33 14.62 28.47
CA SER A 550 -9.36 13.57 28.68
C SER A 550 -10.57 13.71 27.75
N SER A 551 -10.85 14.93 27.28
CA SER A 551 -11.84 15.23 26.24
C SER A 551 -11.39 16.44 25.41
N ILE A 552 -11.82 16.51 24.16
CA ILE A 552 -11.58 17.61 23.24
C ILE A 552 -12.88 18.40 23.11
N THR A 553 -12.91 19.60 23.69
CA THR A 553 -14.05 20.52 23.66
C THR A 553 -13.84 21.68 22.69
N SER A 554 -12.57 21.96 22.34
CA SER A 554 -12.20 22.88 21.27
C SER A 554 -11.02 22.33 20.47
N LEU A 555 -11.04 22.56 19.17
CA LEU A 555 -9.99 22.15 18.24
C LEU A 555 -9.83 23.23 17.17
N GLN A 556 -8.63 23.78 17.01
CA GLN A 556 -8.39 24.94 16.15
C GLN A 556 -7.02 24.85 15.47
N VAL A 557 -6.98 25.20 14.18
CA VAL A 557 -5.71 25.47 13.48
C VAL A 557 -5.23 26.84 13.93
N THR A 558 -4.06 26.91 14.56
CA THR A 558 -3.51 28.17 15.10
C THR A 558 -2.34 28.72 14.29
N LYS A 559 -1.72 27.90 13.45
CA LYS A 559 -0.72 28.36 12.47
C LYS A 559 -0.88 27.62 11.15
N ARG A 560 -0.66 28.37 10.07
CA ARG A 560 -0.61 27.86 8.70
C ARG A 560 0.76 28.17 8.10
N GLY A 561 1.26 27.30 7.24
CA GLY A 561 2.49 27.56 6.49
C GLY A 561 2.25 28.34 5.20
N PRO A 562 3.27 28.44 4.32
CA PRO A 562 3.22 29.25 3.09
C PRO A 562 2.08 28.91 2.13
N SER A 563 1.68 27.64 2.03
CA SER A 563 0.59 27.21 1.14
C SER A 563 -0.78 27.26 1.82
N GLY A 564 -0.83 27.63 3.10
CA GLY A 564 -2.05 27.62 3.90
C GLY A 564 -2.34 26.30 4.60
N ARG A 565 -1.47 25.28 4.47
CA ARG A 565 -1.61 24.00 5.19
C ARG A 565 -1.47 24.19 6.70
N ALA A 566 -2.20 23.40 7.47
CA ALA A 566 -2.15 23.45 8.93
C ALA A 566 -0.79 22.93 9.44
N VAL A 567 -0.05 23.78 10.16
CA VAL A 567 1.24 23.42 10.78
C VAL A 567 1.18 23.37 12.30
N GLU A 568 0.15 23.98 12.91
CA GLU A 568 -0.10 23.89 14.34
C GLU A 568 -1.60 23.77 14.60
N VAL A 569 -1.99 22.78 15.40
CA VAL A 569 -3.37 22.58 15.86
C VAL A 569 -3.38 22.53 17.39
N LYS A 570 -4.30 23.27 18.01
CA LYS A 570 -4.53 23.24 19.45
C LYS A 570 -5.82 22.52 19.80
N ALA A 571 -5.75 21.61 20.77
CA ALA A 571 -6.90 21.01 21.44
C ALA A 571 -7.02 21.63 22.85
N ASN A 572 -8.17 22.21 23.18
CA ASN A 572 -8.39 22.89 24.47
C ASN A 572 -7.30 23.93 24.83
N GLY A 573 -6.81 24.66 23.81
CA GLY A 573 -5.72 25.62 23.98
C GLY A 573 -4.31 25.03 24.11
N GLN A 574 -4.16 23.70 24.18
CA GLN A 574 -2.88 23.00 24.20
C GLN A 574 -2.47 22.58 22.78
N ILE A 575 -1.22 22.86 22.39
CA ILE A 575 -0.66 22.44 21.09
C ILE A 575 -0.57 20.91 21.05
N LEU A 576 -1.04 20.30 19.96
CA LEU A 576 -0.83 18.89 19.66
C LEU A 576 0.56 18.71 19.04
N GLN A 577 1.52 18.17 19.82
CA GLN A 577 2.93 18.08 19.42
C GLN A 577 3.17 16.87 18.52
N VAL A 578 2.98 17.03 17.21
CA VAL A 578 3.31 16.03 16.19
C VAL A 578 4.78 16.15 15.76
N LYS A 579 5.37 15.06 15.26
CA LYS A 579 6.78 15.03 14.82
C LYS A 579 7.05 15.96 13.63
N TYR A 580 6.08 16.07 12.72
CA TYR A 580 6.10 16.94 11.55
C TYR A 580 4.65 17.20 11.11
N PRO A 581 4.34 18.32 10.42
CA PRO A 581 2.96 18.73 10.15
C PRO A 581 2.12 17.73 9.33
N ASP A 582 2.67 17.07 8.30
CA ASP A 582 1.91 16.12 7.47
C ASP A 582 1.30 14.97 8.29
N LEU A 583 1.88 14.66 9.46
CA LEU A 583 1.36 13.65 10.37
C LEU A 583 -0.09 13.91 10.79
N PHE A 584 -0.56 15.18 10.77
CA PHE A 584 -1.95 15.54 11.04
C PHE A 584 -2.96 14.76 10.20
N ARG A 585 -2.61 14.37 8.95
CA ARG A 585 -3.47 13.52 8.12
C ARG A 585 -3.82 12.23 8.85
N SER A 586 -2.79 11.50 9.28
CA SER A 586 -2.98 10.24 10.01
C SER A 586 -3.50 10.45 11.43
N SER A 587 -3.14 11.56 12.09
CA SER A 587 -3.55 11.89 13.47
C SER A 587 -5.03 12.21 13.63
N PHE A 588 -5.72 12.58 12.56
CA PHE A 588 -7.15 12.88 12.55
C PHE A 588 -7.97 11.90 11.71
N GLY A 589 -7.63 10.61 11.78
CA GLY A 589 -8.43 9.55 11.17
C GLY A 589 -8.20 9.34 9.67
N GLY A 590 -7.06 9.80 9.14
CA GLY A 590 -6.71 9.63 7.74
C GLY A 590 -7.32 10.68 6.82
N LEU A 591 -7.12 11.95 7.15
CA LEU A 591 -7.53 13.06 6.29
C LEU A 591 -6.77 13.01 4.95
N PRO A 592 -7.42 13.36 3.82
CA PRO A 592 -6.76 13.35 2.52
C PRO A 592 -5.55 14.29 2.42
N SER A 593 -5.54 15.44 3.11
CA SER A 593 -4.43 16.40 3.14
C SER A 593 -4.36 17.17 4.47
N THR A 594 -3.35 18.02 4.65
CA THR A 594 -3.25 19.00 5.75
C THR A 594 -3.78 20.39 5.38
N LEU A 595 -4.27 20.57 4.15
CA LEU A 595 -4.92 21.82 3.73
C LEU A 595 -6.40 21.74 4.11
N PHE A 596 -6.69 22.05 5.37
CA PHE A 596 -8.05 22.00 5.90
C PHE A 596 -8.35 23.12 6.90
N ASP A 597 -9.64 23.35 7.09
CA ASP A 597 -10.26 24.07 8.20
C ASP A 597 -10.97 23.09 9.14
N ILE A 598 -11.05 23.45 10.42
CA ILE A 598 -11.77 22.70 11.46
C ILE A 598 -13.02 23.50 11.85
N VAL A 599 -14.19 22.88 11.72
CA VAL A 599 -15.48 23.51 12.01
C VAL A 599 -16.19 22.74 13.12
N PRO A 600 -16.46 23.34 14.29
CA PRO A 600 -17.23 22.68 15.34
C PRO A 600 -18.70 22.53 14.92
N ALA A 601 -19.22 21.31 15.03
CA ALA A 601 -20.60 20.98 14.64
C ALA A 601 -21.63 21.62 15.59
N GLY A 602 -21.38 21.54 16.89
CA GLY A 602 -22.30 21.97 17.95
C GLY A 602 -21.94 23.29 18.63
N SER A 603 -21.14 24.17 18.01
CA SER A 603 -20.91 25.50 18.56
C SER A 603 -20.59 26.51 17.47
N TYR A 604 -20.69 27.80 17.77
CA TYR A 604 -20.29 28.90 16.90
C TYR A 604 -19.70 30.05 17.72
N THR A 605 -18.87 30.88 17.10
CA THR A 605 -18.26 32.03 17.75
C THR A 605 -18.85 33.32 17.16
N VAL A 606 -19.28 34.21 18.04
CA VAL A 606 -19.81 35.53 17.70
C VAL A 606 -18.74 36.57 18.02
N LEU A 607 -18.46 37.48 17.08
CA LEU A 607 -17.68 38.68 17.33
C LEU A 607 -18.64 39.80 17.75
N GLY A 608 -18.52 40.23 19.00
CA GLY A 608 -19.28 41.35 19.56
C GLY A 608 -18.85 42.68 18.94
N ALA A 609 -19.73 43.69 19.03
CA ALA A 609 -19.45 45.04 18.55
C ALA A 609 -18.30 45.72 19.30
N ASP A 610 -17.95 45.21 20.49
CA ASP A 610 -16.80 45.63 21.31
C ASP A 610 -15.49 44.94 20.90
N GLY A 611 -15.51 44.12 19.85
CA GLY A 611 -14.36 43.35 19.37
C GLY A 611 -14.07 42.08 20.17
N THR A 612 -14.87 41.75 21.18
CA THR A 612 -14.70 40.51 21.95
C THR A 612 -15.38 39.33 21.29
N THR A 613 -14.79 38.13 21.40
CA THR A 613 -15.38 36.91 20.85
C THR A 613 -16.05 36.08 21.93
N ALA A 614 -17.26 35.60 21.68
CA ALA A 614 -17.98 34.67 22.58
C ALA A 614 -18.36 33.39 21.82
N THR A 615 -18.07 32.23 22.41
CA THR A 615 -18.45 30.92 21.85
C THR A 615 -19.75 30.42 22.46
N ILE A 616 -20.74 30.16 21.62
CA ILE A 616 -22.06 29.64 21.99
C ILE A 616 -22.14 28.16 21.60
N GLY A 617 -22.45 27.29 22.55
CA GLY A 617 -22.64 25.85 22.32
C GLY A 617 -24.07 25.45 21.95
N SER A 618 -24.26 24.19 21.54
CA SER A 618 -25.54 23.64 21.04
C SER A 618 -26.65 23.59 22.08
N VAL A 619 -26.30 23.62 23.36
CA VAL A 619 -27.23 23.66 24.50
C VAL A 619 -27.40 25.06 25.09
N ALA A 620 -26.63 26.04 24.62
CA ALA A 620 -26.71 27.42 25.07
C ALA A 620 -27.62 28.23 24.16
N SER A 621 -28.31 29.23 24.71
CA SER A 621 -29.07 30.21 23.94
C SER A 621 -28.31 31.53 23.86
N ALA A 622 -28.43 32.22 22.72
CA ALA A 622 -27.86 33.55 22.52
C ALA A 622 -28.99 34.56 22.34
N GLY A 623 -28.93 35.68 23.08
CA GLY A 623 -29.78 36.83 22.81
C GLY A 623 -29.25 37.59 21.60
N VAL A 624 -30.02 37.63 20.51
CA VAL A 624 -29.70 38.35 19.28
C VAL A 624 -30.49 39.64 19.26
N LEU A 625 -29.81 40.78 19.17
CA LEU A 625 -30.46 42.08 18.97
C LEU A 625 -30.60 42.32 17.46
N SER A 626 -31.84 42.36 16.98
CA SER A 626 -32.18 42.61 15.58
C SER A 626 -32.85 43.97 15.43
N ALA A 627 -33.00 44.45 14.18
CA ALA A 627 -33.75 45.67 13.88
C ALA A 627 -35.21 45.60 14.36
N THR A 628 -35.76 44.40 14.54
CA THR A 628 -37.12 44.15 15.04
C THR A 628 -37.18 43.89 16.56
N GLY A 629 -36.06 44.05 17.27
CA GLY A 629 -35.97 43.85 18.73
C GLY A 629 -35.09 42.66 19.12
N LYS A 630 -35.12 42.31 20.41
CA LYS A 630 -34.34 41.21 20.99
C LYS A 630 -35.04 39.88 20.75
N VAL A 631 -34.35 38.95 20.09
CA VAL A 631 -34.80 37.56 19.87
C VAL A 631 -33.82 36.59 20.52
N THR A 632 -34.28 35.40 20.91
CA THR A 632 -33.41 34.37 21.48
C THR A 632 -33.19 33.27 20.44
N ALA A 633 -31.94 33.04 20.05
CA ALA A 633 -31.55 31.90 19.23
C ALA A 633 -31.18 30.72 20.13
N ASN A 634 -31.81 29.57 19.93
CA ASN A 634 -31.44 28.33 20.61
C ASN A 634 -30.16 27.75 20.00
N GLY A 635 -29.37 26.99 20.76
CA GLY A 635 -28.09 26.49 20.27
C GLY A 635 -28.25 25.50 19.10
N SER A 636 -29.08 24.47 19.24
CA SER A 636 -29.30 23.45 18.21
C SER A 636 -30.37 23.87 17.19
N GLY A 637 -30.12 23.58 15.90
CA GLY A 637 -31.04 23.88 14.80
C GLY A 637 -30.95 25.32 14.28
N THR A 638 -30.16 26.17 14.93
CA THR A 638 -29.92 27.54 14.48
C THR A 638 -29.02 27.54 13.24
N VAL A 639 -29.44 28.29 12.23
CA VAL A 639 -28.62 28.61 11.06
C VAL A 639 -27.77 29.82 11.41
N VAL A 640 -26.46 29.64 11.36
CA VAL A 640 -25.48 30.72 11.52
C VAL A 640 -24.95 31.07 10.14
N MET A 641 -24.99 32.36 9.81
CA MET A 641 -24.46 32.91 8.57
C MET A 641 -23.27 33.82 8.88
N GLY A 642 -22.13 33.55 8.27
CA GLY A 642 -20.94 34.40 8.34
C GLY A 642 -21.07 35.66 7.49
N ALA A 643 -20.15 36.62 7.69
CA ALA A 643 -20.10 37.84 6.88
C ALA A 643 -19.83 37.56 5.38
N ASP A 644 -19.25 36.41 5.07
CA ASP A 644 -19.03 35.89 3.71
C ASP A 644 -20.26 35.16 3.13
N GLN A 645 -21.39 35.20 3.83
CA GLN A 645 -22.65 34.50 3.52
C GLN A 645 -22.54 32.97 3.58
N SER A 646 -21.42 32.42 4.06
CA SER A 646 -21.34 30.98 4.36
C SER A 646 -22.32 30.66 5.48
N SER A 647 -23.17 29.66 5.27
CA SER A 647 -24.23 29.32 6.21
C SER A 647 -24.12 27.86 6.64
N ARG A 648 -24.36 27.62 7.93
CA ARG A 648 -24.44 26.24 8.45
C ARG A 648 -25.41 26.09 9.60
N VAL A 649 -25.84 24.86 9.83
CA VAL A 649 -26.67 24.50 10.98
C VAL A 649 -25.78 24.14 12.17
N VAL A 650 -26.13 24.64 13.35
CA VAL A 650 -25.53 24.19 14.61
C VAL A 650 -26.24 22.92 15.06
N THR A 651 -25.52 21.81 15.19
CA THR A 651 -26.09 20.51 15.53
C THR A 651 -26.20 20.31 17.04
N SER A 652 -27.15 19.50 17.50
CA SER A 652 -27.28 19.13 18.91
C SER A 652 -26.07 18.33 19.41
N SER A 653 -25.52 17.45 18.56
CA SER A 653 -24.34 16.64 18.87
C SER A 653 -23.04 17.43 18.74
N PRO A 654 -22.15 17.38 19.75
CA PRO A 654 -20.81 17.96 19.65
C PRO A 654 -19.93 17.12 18.72
N GLY A 655 -19.00 17.77 18.04
CA GLY A 655 -18.04 17.13 17.14
C GLY A 655 -17.35 18.14 16.23
N PHE A 656 -16.44 17.67 15.40
CA PHE A 656 -15.61 18.51 14.53
C PHE A 656 -15.65 18.00 13.09
N TYR A 657 -16.08 18.86 12.18
CA TYR A 657 -15.89 18.67 10.75
C TYR A 657 -14.50 19.14 10.34
N PHE A 658 -13.91 18.42 9.39
CA PHE A 658 -12.74 18.86 8.66
C PHE A 658 -13.17 19.13 7.22
N ILE A 659 -12.99 20.37 6.77
CA ILE A 659 -13.26 20.79 5.39
C ILE A 659 -11.91 21.05 4.76
N GLY A 660 -11.55 20.31 3.72
CA GLY A 660 -10.21 20.41 3.16
C GLY A 660 -10.13 20.28 1.66
N TRP A 661 -8.92 20.49 1.16
CA TRP A 661 -8.57 20.55 -0.26
C TRP A 661 -7.31 19.75 -0.55
N GLY A 662 -7.21 19.18 -1.74
CA GLY A 662 -6.10 18.33 -2.14
C GLY A 662 -6.12 16.95 -1.49
N ASN A 663 -5.24 16.08 -2.01
CA ASN A 663 -5.07 14.71 -1.57
C ASN A 663 -3.60 14.28 -1.72
N GLY A 664 -2.98 13.89 -0.62
CA GLY A 664 -1.56 13.63 -0.49
C GLY A 664 -0.82 14.72 0.29
N HIS A 665 0.51 14.63 0.32
CA HIS A 665 1.35 15.60 1.02
C HIS A 665 1.34 16.99 0.36
N GLY A 666 1.05 17.08 -0.94
CA GLY A 666 1.02 18.34 -1.68
C GLY A 666 2.38 18.88 -2.10
N LEU A 667 3.48 18.40 -1.52
CA LEU A 667 4.85 18.76 -1.93
C LEU A 667 5.19 18.27 -3.36
N GLY A 668 5.93 19.09 -4.11
CA GLY A 668 6.39 18.78 -5.46
C GLY A 668 5.28 18.85 -6.51
N MET A 669 5.19 17.85 -7.37
CA MET A 669 4.28 17.88 -8.52
C MET A 669 2.86 17.41 -8.15
N SER A 670 1.83 18.17 -8.56
CA SER A 670 0.44 17.72 -8.44
C SER A 670 -0.03 16.98 -9.68
N GLN A 671 -0.44 15.71 -9.56
CA GLN A 671 -0.87 14.89 -10.69
C GLN A 671 -2.09 15.48 -11.42
N TRP A 672 -3.12 15.91 -10.67
CA TRP A 672 -4.30 16.54 -11.28
C TRP A 672 -3.99 17.92 -11.88
N GLY A 673 -3.10 18.70 -11.27
CA GLY A 673 -2.64 19.96 -11.84
C GLY A 673 -1.84 19.77 -13.14
N VAL A 674 -0.96 18.76 -13.20
CA VAL A 674 -0.28 18.32 -14.44
C VAL A 674 -1.27 18.01 -15.55
N LYS A 675 -2.35 17.27 -15.24
CA LYS A 675 -3.41 16.97 -16.22
C LYS A 675 -4.12 18.23 -16.68
N GLY A 676 -4.49 19.14 -15.78
CA GLY A 676 -5.15 20.39 -16.15
C GLY A 676 -4.27 21.36 -16.94
N MET A 677 -2.96 21.41 -16.64
CA MET A 677 -2.00 22.16 -17.47
C MET A 677 -1.87 21.53 -18.87
N ALA A 678 -1.75 20.20 -18.96
CA ALA A 678 -1.68 19.53 -20.25
C ALA A 678 -2.97 19.72 -21.08
N ASP A 679 -4.16 19.70 -20.45
CA ASP A 679 -5.42 20.05 -21.11
C ASP A 679 -5.43 21.50 -21.64
N SER A 680 -4.71 22.39 -20.94
CA SER A 680 -4.57 23.81 -21.30
C SER A 680 -3.47 24.07 -22.33
N GLY A 681 -2.84 23.01 -22.86
CA GLY A 681 -1.88 23.08 -23.96
C GLY A 681 -0.41 23.24 -23.56
N TYR A 682 -0.08 23.14 -22.27
CA TYR A 682 1.32 23.14 -21.82
C TYR A 682 2.01 21.82 -22.16
N ASP A 683 3.28 21.89 -22.58
CA ASP A 683 4.11 20.70 -22.78
C ASP A 683 4.70 20.19 -21.46
N TYR A 684 5.19 18.95 -21.46
CA TYR A 684 5.72 18.31 -20.25
C TYR A 684 6.92 19.06 -19.63
N ARG A 685 7.72 19.78 -20.42
CA ARG A 685 8.87 20.52 -19.90
C ARG A 685 8.42 21.75 -19.14
N GLN A 686 7.48 22.49 -19.71
CA GLN A 686 6.84 23.64 -19.06
C GLN A 686 6.15 23.21 -17.76
N ILE A 687 5.43 22.09 -17.77
CA ILE A 687 4.77 21.53 -16.60
C ILE A 687 5.79 21.19 -15.51
N LEU A 688 6.87 20.48 -15.84
CA LEU A 688 7.89 20.11 -14.84
C LEU A 688 8.62 21.33 -14.28
N GLN A 689 8.94 22.32 -15.12
CA GLN A 689 9.58 23.57 -14.68
C GLN A 689 8.68 24.44 -13.80
N HIS A 690 7.35 24.29 -13.92
CA HIS A 690 6.39 24.94 -13.04
C HIS A 690 6.41 24.35 -11.62
N TYR A 691 6.48 23.01 -11.51
CA TYR A 691 6.43 22.33 -10.21
C TYR A 691 7.78 22.21 -9.50
N PHE A 692 8.87 22.18 -10.24
CA PHE A 692 10.21 22.01 -9.69
C PHE A 692 11.08 23.21 -10.09
N ASN A 693 11.36 24.09 -9.13
CA ASN A 693 12.14 25.30 -9.39
C ASN A 693 13.62 24.99 -9.58
N ASN A 694 14.27 25.79 -10.45
CA ASN A 694 15.71 25.72 -10.72
C ASN A 694 16.19 24.33 -11.20
N VAL A 695 15.30 23.53 -11.79
CA VAL A 695 15.67 22.24 -12.39
C VAL A 695 15.97 22.38 -13.87
N THR A 696 16.86 21.53 -14.34
CA THR A 696 17.10 21.28 -15.76
C THR A 696 16.62 19.88 -16.10
N ILE A 697 16.08 19.70 -17.29
CA ILE A 697 15.72 18.37 -17.81
C ILE A 697 16.88 17.92 -18.69
N VAL A 698 17.60 16.90 -18.24
CA VAL A 698 18.76 16.34 -18.93
C VAL A 698 18.51 14.89 -19.29
N LYS A 699 19.24 14.38 -20.28
CA LYS A 699 19.21 12.98 -20.65
C LYS A 699 20.43 12.28 -20.04
N GLU A 700 20.17 11.26 -19.24
CA GLU A 700 21.14 10.39 -18.59
C GLU A 700 21.00 8.94 -19.06
#